data_AF-A0A951FJM3-F1
#
_entry.id   AF-A0A951FJM3-F1
#
_cell.length_a   1.000
_cell.length_b   1.000
_cell.length_c   1.000
_cell.angle_alpha   90.00
_cell.angle_beta   90.00
_cell.angle_gamma   90.00
#
_symmetry.space_group_name_H-M   'P 1'
#
loop_
_entity.id
_entity.type
_entity.pdbx_description
1 polymer ?
#
loop_
_entity_poly.entity_id
_entity_poly.type
_entity_poly.pdbx_seq_one_letter_code
_entity_poly.pdbx_strand_id
1 'polypeptide(L)'
;MSDNRPNPDALLARVQAAEQQARGRLKIFFGMAAGVGKTYAMLEAAQGQRTGGVDVVIGWIETHGRAETEALVGGLECVPPRSTNYRGAALREFDLDAALARRPALLLLDELAHTNAPGSRHAKRWQDVEELLQAGIDVYSTVNVQHLESLNDVVAQITGVIVRETVPDQILERADEVELIDLPPDDLLQRLKQGKVYVPQQAATAARNFFRKGNLIALRELALRRTADRVDAQMQHYRRDHAIATTWPAAERILVCVSPHPLAAQLVRATRRMATALRAQWLVVYVETPAYLRRSATERDRVIGTLRLAEQLGAEVVTLSGQSVSAAVLAYARERNVSKIVVGKPLKPRWQEILFGSVVDALVRQSGEIDVYVISGQHDDTPGLPVHGLQPTSPRAAYVCALLAVALCTLVAWLMFPAFDQSNLIMVYLLGVILVATRYGRGPSMLASALSVAAFDFCFVPPYLTFAVSDSEYLVTFGVMLLVALVISSLTVQLRQQADAARQRERRTAVLYGMSRELARTRGLESLLTIAARHIGETFDSRVALLIPDAAGQLAVRAGDPALVTVEGHELDVAEWVYRHKEPAGLGTNTLAGAAALYLPLLASNAVLGVVAVQPTDARRVLEPQQFHLLETLADQTALAIERAQLAERAEQSRVRAETERLRAALSDPVPPSADPPRPVERPPVVSPVAGDMPRLPTYLELLIDDPTLVPIVEGYALRFVTMMNSSFVDAQQIYMFQHPGTGAMYTYRAAELGAAIGRAFAPTDFIPPHPAHYVQERRRSQPGA
;
A
#
# COMPACT_ATOMS: atom_id res chain seq x y z
N MET A 1 18.35 -34.22 18.28
CA MET A 1 17.88 -34.40 16.90
C MET A 1 17.36 -33.05 16.45
N SER A 2 18.08 -32.42 15.52
CA SER A 2 17.77 -31.09 14.99
C SER A 2 16.51 -31.16 14.13
N ASP A 3 15.55 -30.29 14.46
CA ASP A 3 14.25 -30.17 13.81
C ASP A 3 14.44 -29.60 12.39
N ASN A 4 14.67 -30.48 11.41
CA ASN A 4 14.87 -30.15 10.01
C ASN A 4 13.52 -29.86 9.35
N ARG A 5 12.87 -28.76 9.77
CA ARG A 5 11.62 -28.31 9.16
C ARG A 5 11.97 -27.44 7.94
N PRO A 6 11.62 -27.86 6.71
CA PRO A 6 11.91 -27.08 5.52
C PRO A 6 11.22 -25.70 5.57
N ASN A 7 11.94 -24.67 5.13
CA ASN A 7 11.44 -23.28 5.09
C ASN A 7 10.15 -23.22 4.23
N PRO A 8 9.02 -22.74 4.79
CA PRO A 8 7.75 -22.60 4.05
C PRO A 8 7.90 -21.83 2.74
N ASP A 9 8.75 -20.80 2.71
CA ASP A 9 8.96 -19.97 1.52
C ASP A 9 9.68 -20.75 0.41
N ALA A 10 10.58 -21.67 0.78
CA ALA A 10 11.28 -22.53 -0.17
C ALA A 10 10.37 -23.64 -0.72
N LEU A 11 9.39 -24.10 0.06
CA LEU A 11 8.37 -25.02 -0.42
C LEU A 11 7.39 -24.33 -1.36
N LEU A 12 6.95 -23.10 -1.02
CA LEU A 12 6.06 -22.31 -1.87
C LEU A 12 6.71 -21.99 -3.22
N ALA A 13 7.99 -21.57 -3.22
CA ALA A 13 8.74 -21.32 -4.45
C ALA A 13 8.88 -22.59 -5.33
N ARG A 14 9.07 -23.77 -4.72
CA ARG A 14 9.11 -25.04 -5.45
C ARG A 14 7.76 -25.43 -6.06
N VAL A 15 6.67 -25.21 -5.33
CA VAL A 15 5.31 -25.47 -5.83
C VAL A 15 4.99 -24.52 -6.98
N GLN A 16 5.31 -23.23 -6.84
CA GLN A 16 5.11 -22.23 -7.89
C GLN A 16 5.92 -22.56 -9.16
N ALA A 17 7.19 -22.94 -9.01
CA ALA A 17 8.03 -23.36 -10.13
C ALA A 17 7.51 -24.63 -10.82
N ALA A 18 6.97 -25.58 -10.05
CA ALA A 18 6.36 -26.80 -10.59
C ALA A 18 5.03 -26.52 -11.31
N GLU A 19 4.19 -25.63 -10.77
CA GLU A 19 2.94 -25.17 -11.40
C GLU A 19 3.22 -24.42 -12.71
N GLN A 20 4.29 -23.60 -12.77
CA GLN A 20 4.72 -22.93 -13.98
C GLN A 20 5.30 -23.88 -15.04
N GLN A 21 5.88 -25.01 -14.65
CA GLN A 21 6.33 -26.05 -15.59
C GLN A 21 5.18 -26.90 -16.15
N ALA A 22 4.07 -27.05 -15.42
CA ALA A 22 2.91 -27.82 -15.85
C ALA A 22 1.95 -27.04 -16.76
N ARG A 23 2.07 -25.70 -16.80
CA ARG A 23 1.24 -24.81 -17.63
C ARG A 23 1.85 -24.62 -19.02
N GLY A 24 1.01 -24.58 -20.04
CA GLY A 24 1.40 -24.21 -21.40
C GLY A 24 1.85 -22.75 -21.49
N ARG A 25 2.61 -22.43 -22.53
CA ARG A 25 3.22 -21.11 -22.78
C ARG A 25 2.40 -20.27 -23.74
N LEU A 26 2.29 -18.98 -23.45
CA LEU A 26 1.59 -18.01 -24.28
C LEU A 26 2.58 -17.09 -25.00
N LYS A 27 2.57 -17.13 -26.33
CA LYS A 27 3.26 -16.14 -27.17
C LYS A 27 2.26 -15.22 -27.85
N ILE A 28 2.43 -13.91 -27.68
CA ILE A 28 1.56 -12.88 -28.25
C ILE A 28 2.29 -12.09 -29.32
N PHE A 29 1.75 -12.08 -30.52
CA PHE A 29 2.16 -11.19 -31.60
C PHE A 29 1.39 -9.87 -31.46
N PHE A 30 2.07 -8.84 -30.96
CA PHE A 30 1.50 -7.56 -30.59
C PHE A 30 1.73 -6.52 -31.68
N GLY A 31 0.75 -5.67 -31.98
CA GLY A 31 0.92 -4.63 -33.01
C GLY A 31 0.09 -3.38 -32.79
N MET A 32 0.44 -2.30 -33.49
CA MET A 32 -0.24 -1.01 -33.36
C MET A 32 -1.65 -0.99 -33.96
N ALA A 33 -1.92 -1.78 -35.00
CA ALA A 33 -3.18 -1.77 -35.74
C ALA A 33 -3.37 -3.04 -36.59
N ALA A 34 -4.58 -3.22 -37.12
CA ALA A 34 -4.83 -4.22 -38.16
C ALA A 34 -4.01 -3.91 -39.43
N GLY A 35 -3.46 -4.95 -40.07
CA GLY A 35 -2.70 -4.81 -41.32
C GLY A 35 -1.18 -4.72 -41.20
N VAL A 36 -0.62 -4.65 -39.98
CA VAL A 36 0.84 -4.63 -39.76
C VAL A 36 1.55 -5.96 -40.04
N GLY A 37 0.80 -7.08 -40.02
CA GLY A 37 1.34 -8.41 -40.35
C GLY A 37 1.28 -9.45 -39.21
N LYS A 38 0.61 -9.17 -38.08
CA LYS A 38 0.58 -10.08 -36.91
C LYS A 38 0.24 -11.54 -37.24
N THR A 39 -0.85 -11.79 -37.96
CA THR A 39 -1.29 -13.14 -38.35
C THR A 39 -0.27 -13.83 -39.27
N TYR A 40 0.38 -13.07 -40.16
CA TYR A 40 1.42 -13.61 -41.03
C TYR A 40 2.65 -14.03 -40.22
N ALA A 41 3.14 -13.16 -39.33
CA ALA A 41 4.27 -13.47 -38.45
C ALA A 41 3.97 -14.67 -37.52
N MET A 42 2.75 -14.75 -36.99
CA MET A 42 2.29 -15.88 -36.19
C MET A 42 2.34 -17.20 -36.98
N LEU A 43 1.83 -17.21 -38.21
CA LEU A 43 1.85 -18.39 -39.07
C LEU A 43 3.25 -18.77 -39.53
N GLU A 44 4.11 -17.80 -39.82
CA GLU A 44 5.52 -18.02 -40.16
C GLU A 44 6.27 -18.69 -39.00
N ALA A 45 6.11 -18.15 -37.78
CA ALA A 45 6.66 -18.75 -36.56
C ALA A 45 6.12 -20.17 -36.33
N ALA A 46 4.84 -20.40 -36.58
CA ALA A 46 4.20 -21.70 -36.43
C ALA A 46 4.70 -22.75 -37.44
N GLN A 47 4.89 -22.36 -38.71
CA GLN A 47 5.50 -23.24 -39.72
C GLN A 47 6.96 -23.59 -39.38
N GLY A 48 7.70 -22.66 -38.77
CA GLY A 48 9.01 -22.94 -38.18
C GLY A 48 8.96 -24.03 -37.12
N GLN A 49 8.02 -23.94 -36.17
CA GLN A 49 7.83 -24.96 -35.12
C GLN A 49 7.44 -26.33 -35.69
N ARG A 50 6.55 -26.35 -36.68
CA ARG A 50 6.17 -27.59 -37.37
C ARG A 50 7.36 -28.22 -38.10
N THR A 51 8.19 -27.43 -38.77
CA THR A 51 9.40 -27.93 -39.44
C THR A 51 10.39 -28.51 -38.42
N GLY A 52 10.39 -27.99 -37.20
CA GLY A 52 11.11 -28.54 -36.04
C GLY A 52 10.46 -29.79 -35.41
N GLY A 53 9.34 -30.28 -35.95
CA GLY A 53 8.66 -31.49 -35.48
C GLY A 53 7.63 -31.28 -34.36
N VAL A 54 7.27 -30.04 -34.03
CA VAL A 54 6.21 -29.74 -33.05
C VAL A 54 4.83 -30.03 -33.65
N ASP A 55 3.92 -30.60 -32.86
CA ASP A 55 2.51 -30.81 -33.24
C ASP A 55 1.74 -29.48 -33.18
N VAL A 56 1.60 -28.83 -34.35
CA VAL A 56 0.99 -27.51 -34.50
C VAL A 56 -0.40 -27.65 -35.12
N VAL A 57 -1.41 -27.11 -34.42
CA VAL A 57 -2.81 -27.11 -34.87
C VAL A 57 -3.36 -25.69 -34.92
N ILE A 58 -4.12 -25.37 -35.96
CA ILE A 58 -4.89 -24.14 -36.06
C ILE A 58 -6.22 -24.32 -35.35
N GLY A 59 -6.44 -23.55 -34.28
CA GLY A 59 -7.76 -23.44 -33.66
C GLY A 59 -8.64 -22.46 -34.41
N TRP A 60 -8.17 -21.21 -34.54
CA TRP A 60 -8.88 -20.17 -35.25
C TRP A 60 -7.90 -19.16 -35.86
N ILE A 61 -8.02 -18.89 -37.16
CA ILE A 61 -7.22 -17.88 -37.85
C ILE A 61 -8.11 -17.15 -38.84
N GLU A 62 -7.97 -15.83 -38.91
CA GLU A 62 -8.61 -15.03 -39.95
C GLU A 62 -7.60 -14.54 -41.00
N THR A 63 -7.63 -15.15 -42.18
CA THR A 63 -6.72 -14.78 -43.29
C THR A 63 -7.15 -13.50 -44.02
N HIS A 64 -8.40 -13.08 -43.82
CA HIS A 64 -9.08 -11.98 -44.52
C HIS A 64 -8.86 -11.98 -46.05
N GLY A 65 -8.77 -13.16 -46.68
CA GLY A 65 -8.62 -13.31 -48.14
C GLY A 65 -7.22 -13.00 -48.69
N ARG A 66 -6.19 -13.00 -47.84
CA ARG A 66 -4.80 -12.73 -48.28
C ARG A 66 -4.13 -14.03 -48.74
N ALA A 67 -3.87 -14.15 -50.03
CA ALA A 67 -3.23 -15.32 -50.64
C ALA A 67 -1.90 -15.73 -49.98
N GLU A 68 -1.06 -14.77 -49.60
CA GLU A 68 0.22 -15.02 -48.91
C GLU A 68 0.02 -15.65 -47.52
N THR A 69 -1.02 -15.23 -46.79
CA THR A 69 -1.36 -15.76 -45.47
C THR A 69 -2.06 -17.12 -45.58
N GLU A 70 -2.90 -17.31 -46.60
CA GLU A 70 -3.55 -18.59 -46.89
C GLU A 70 -2.55 -19.67 -47.30
N ALA A 71 -1.50 -19.30 -48.04
CA ALA A 71 -0.42 -20.23 -48.37
C ALA A 71 0.27 -20.80 -47.11
N LEU A 72 0.42 -19.98 -46.06
CA LEU A 72 1.00 -20.41 -44.78
C LEU A 72 0.05 -21.24 -43.91
N VAL A 73 -1.26 -21.19 -44.15
CA VAL A 73 -2.21 -22.13 -43.54
C VAL A 73 -2.07 -23.53 -44.16
N GLY A 74 -1.60 -23.59 -45.41
CA GLY A 74 -1.35 -24.82 -46.16
C GLY A 74 -0.53 -25.85 -45.36
N GLY A 75 -1.15 -27.00 -45.12
CA GLY A 75 -0.52 -28.15 -44.46
C GLY A 75 -0.62 -28.16 -42.94
N LEU A 76 -1.10 -27.11 -42.27
CA LEU A 76 -1.43 -27.17 -40.85
C LEU A 76 -2.78 -27.85 -40.65
N GLU A 77 -2.89 -28.69 -39.61
CA GLU A 77 -4.17 -29.28 -39.20
C GLU A 77 -5.06 -28.18 -38.62
N CYS A 78 -6.34 -28.15 -38.98
CA CYS A 78 -7.30 -27.15 -38.48
C CYS A 78 -8.42 -27.81 -37.69
N VAL A 79 -8.72 -27.29 -36.50
CA VAL A 79 -9.91 -27.66 -35.74
C VAL A 79 -11.15 -27.18 -36.51
N PRO A 80 -12.13 -28.04 -36.80
CA PRO A 80 -13.37 -27.62 -37.45
C PRO A 80 -14.10 -26.59 -36.58
N PRO A 81 -14.52 -25.44 -37.13
CA PRO A 81 -15.20 -24.42 -36.34
C PRO A 81 -16.63 -24.83 -36.01
N ARG A 82 -17.08 -24.47 -34.81
CA ARG A 82 -18.45 -24.68 -34.36
C ARG A 82 -19.37 -23.63 -34.98
N SER A 83 -20.49 -24.05 -35.56
CA SER A 83 -21.51 -23.13 -36.09
C SER A 83 -22.64 -22.92 -35.09
N THR A 84 -22.91 -21.67 -34.74
CA THR A 84 -24.04 -21.27 -33.88
C THR A 84 -24.98 -20.35 -34.66
N ASN A 85 -26.29 -20.60 -34.56
CA ASN A 85 -27.29 -19.72 -35.15
C ASN A 85 -27.68 -18.64 -34.14
N TYR A 86 -27.36 -17.38 -34.45
CA TYR A 86 -27.73 -16.24 -33.61
C TYR A 86 -28.39 -15.16 -34.47
N ARG A 87 -29.63 -14.77 -34.11
CA ARG A 87 -30.42 -13.76 -34.83
C ARG A 87 -30.54 -14.00 -36.36
N GLY A 88 -30.61 -15.26 -36.79
CA GLY A 88 -30.74 -15.64 -38.19
C GLY A 88 -29.44 -15.64 -39.00
N ALA A 89 -28.29 -15.36 -38.38
CA ALA A 89 -26.97 -15.51 -38.97
C ALA A 89 -26.25 -16.73 -38.40
N ALA A 90 -25.62 -17.53 -39.26
CA ALA A 90 -24.72 -18.62 -38.85
C ALA A 90 -23.35 -18.03 -38.52
N LEU A 91 -23.03 -17.95 -37.22
CA LEU A 91 -21.72 -17.54 -36.74
C LEU A 91 -20.81 -18.77 -36.65
N ARG A 92 -19.59 -18.66 -37.17
CA ARG A 92 -18.54 -19.66 -37.01
C ARG A 92 -17.64 -19.22 -35.87
N GLU A 93 -17.37 -20.11 -34.93
CA GLU A 93 -16.58 -19.82 -33.73
C GLU A 93 -15.58 -20.96 -33.47
N PHE A 94 -14.54 -20.68 -32.70
CA PHE A 94 -13.56 -21.67 -32.26
C PHE A 94 -14.22 -22.76 -31.38
N ASP A 95 -13.88 -24.03 -31.63
CA ASP A 95 -14.32 -25.16 -30.80
C ASP A 95 -13.25 -25.51 -29.76
N LEU A 96 -13.38 -24.92 -28.58
CA LEU A 96 -12.48 -25.15 -27.44
C LEU A 96 -12.48 -26.60 -26.98
N ASP A 97 -13.64 -27.25 -26.94
CA ASP A 97 -13.75 -28.62 -26.43
C ASP A 97 -13.07 -29.61 -27.39
N ALA A 98 -13.21 -29.40 -28.71
CA ALA A 98 -12.49 -30.18 -29.71
C ALA A 98 -10.97 -29.98 -29.62
N ALA A 99 -10.51 -28.75 -29.37
CA ALA A 99 -9.09 -28.47 -29.18
C ALA A 99 -8.52 -29.12 -27.91
N LEU A 100 -9.23 -29.05 -26.79
CA LEU A 100 -8.86 -29.70 -25.53
C LEU A 100 -8.83 -31.23 -25.64
N ALA A 101 -9.75 -31.81 -26.42
CA ALA A 101 -9.76 -33.24 -26.69
C ALA A 101 -8.58 -33.68 -27.58
N ARG A 102 -8.19 -32.85 -28.56
CA ARG A 102 -7.06 -33.11 -29.47
C ARG A 102 -5.68 -32.99 -28.81
N ARG A 103 -5.55 -32.15 -27.77
CA ARG A 103 -4.30 -31.89 -27.02
C ARG A 103 -3.07 -31.69 -27.91
N PRO A 104 -3.06 -30.70 -28.83
CA PRO A 104 -1.87 -30.39 -29.60
C PRO A 104 -0.76 -29.84 -28.70
N ALA A 105 0.49 -29.90 -29.15
CA ALA A 105 1.61 -29.26 -28.46
C ALA A 105 1.51 -27.73 -28.57
N LEU A 106 1.15 -27.21 -29.76
CA LEU A 106 0.98 -25.79 -30.03
C LEU A 106 -0.34 -25.55 -30.76
N LEU A 107 -1.14 -24.60 -30.27
CA LEU A 107 -2.39 -24.16 -30.89
C LEU A 107 -2.32 -22.69 -31.33
N LEU A 108 -2.73 -22.41 -32.57
CA LEU A 108 -2.81 -21.05 -33.11
C LEU A 108 -4.21 -20.49 -32.96
N LEU A 109 -4.34 -19.33 -32.34
CA LEU A 109 -5.62 -18.72 -32.03
C LEU A 109 -5.56 -17.20 -32.19
N ASP A 110 -6.07 -16.71 -33.32
CA ASP A 110 -6.02 -15.30 -33.68
C ASP A 110 -7.06 -14.47 -32.91
N GLU A 111 -6.84 -13.15 -32.85
CA GLU A 111 -7.74 -12.15 -32.25
C GLU A 111 -8.06 -12.38 -30.76
N LEU A 112 -7.07 -12.23 -29.89
CA LEU A 112 -7.21 -12.44 -28.44
C LEU A 112 -8.35 -11.64 -27.78
N ALA A 113 -8.69 -10.49 -28.36
CA ALA A 113 -9.74 -9.58 -27.89
C ALA A 113 -11.16 -9.97 -28.25
N HIS A 114 -11.31 -10.96 -29.15
CA HIS A 114 -12.60 -11.36 -29.71
C HIS A 114 -13.63 -11.70 -28.64
N THR A 115 -14.87 -11.27 -28.90
CA THR A 115 -16.01 -11.64 -28.07
C THR A 115 -16.69 -12.86 -28.66
N ASN A 116 -16.66 -13.97 -27.93
CA ASN A 116 -17.18 -15.24 -28.41
C ASN A 116 -18.70 -15.18 -28.65
N ALA A 117 -19.17 -15.99 -29.59
CA ALA A 117 -20.60 -16.11 -29.89
C ALA A 117 -21.44 -16.44 -28.64
N PRO A 118 -22.66 -15.87 -28.50
CA PRO A 118 -23.57 -16.19 -27.39
C PRO A 118 -23.84 -17.69 -27.28
N GLY A 119 -23.73 -18.24 -26.07
CA GLY A 119 -23.84 -19.69 -25.81
C GLY A 119 -22.51 -20.45 -25.83
N SER A 120 -21.39 -19.75 -26.06
CA SER A 120 -20.04 -20.28 -25.83
C SER A 120 -19.75 -20.42 -24.34
N ARG A 121 -18.85 -21.33 -23.98
CA ARG A 121 -18.47 -21.60 -22.58
C ARG A 121 -17.90 -20.35 -21.90
N HIS A 122 -17.05 -19.62 -22.61
CA HIS A 122 -16.46 -18.36 -22.17
C HIS A 122 -16.93 -17.20 -23.02
N ALA A 123 -17.04 -16.02 -22.42
CA ALA A 123 -17.50 -14.81 -23.10
C ALA A 123 -16.42 -14.18 -23.97
N LYS A 124 -15.15 -14.39 -23.62
CA LYS A 124 -13.99 -13.79 -24.28
C LYS A 124 -12.98 -14.85 -24.69
N ARG A 125 -12.38 -14.64 -25.87
CA ARG A 125 -11.40 -15.58 -26.43
C ARG A 125 -10.13 -15.74 -25.59
N TRP A 126 -9.69 -14.70 -24.89
CA TRP A 126 -8.57 -14.80 -23.95
C TRP A 126 -8.83 -15.77 -22.79
N GLN A 127 -10.10 -16.03 -22.44
CA GLN A 127 -10.46 -17.04 -21.42
C GLN A 127 -10.31 -18.47 -21.98
N ASP A 128 -10.65 -18.68 -23.26
CA ASP A 128 -10.36 -19.94 -23.96
C ASP A 128 -8.85 -20.22 -23.97
N VAL A 129 -8.04 -19.18 -24.23
CA VAL A 129 -6.58 -19.26 -24.16
C VAL A 129 -6.10 -19.66 -22.76
N GLU A 130 -6.64 -19.04 -21.70
CA GLU A 130 -6.25 -19.42 -20.34
C GLU A 130 -6.57 -20.88 -20.02
N GLU A 131 -7.71 -21.41 -20.48
CA GLU A 131 -8.06 -22.82 -20.27
C GLU A 131 -7.13 -23.76 -21.06
N LEU A 132 -6.77 -23.41 -22.31
CA LEU A 132 -5.79 -24.17 -23.09
C LEU A 132 -4.42 -24.22 -22.40
N LEU A 133 -3.94 -23.09 -21.88
CA LEU A 133 -2.68 -23.02 -21.15
C LEU A 133 -2.73 -23.85 -19.86
N GLN A 134 -3.86 -23.85 -19.15
CA GLN A 134 -4.06 -24.70 -17.96
C GLN A 134 -4.05 -26.20 -18.30
N ALA A 135 -4.48 -26.56 -19.51
CA ALA A 135 -4.40 -27.93 -20.01
C ALA A 135 -3.00 -28.34 -20.50
N GLY A 136 -2.01 -27.44 -20.42
CA GLY A 136 -0.63 -27.69 -20.83
C GLY A 136 -0.38 -27.50 -22.33
N ILE A 137 -1.29 -26.85 -23.06
CA ILE A 137 -1.18 -26.58 -24.50
C ILE A 137 -0.55 -25.21 -24.69
N ASP A 138 0.53 -25.12 -25.48
CA ASP A 138 1.13 -23.82 -25.85
C ASP A 138 0.20 -23.09 -26.83
N VAL A 139 0.09 -21.76 -26.69
CA VAL A 139 -0.81 -20.96 -27.53
C VAL A 139 -0.07 -19.78 -28.15
N TYR A 140 -0.20 -19.63 -29.47
CA TYR A 140 0.19 -18.42 -30.19
C TYR A 140 -1.06 -17.62 -30.52
N SER A 141 -1.03 -16.32 -30.19
CA SER A 141 -2.17 -15.43 -30.39
C SER A 141 -1.75 -14.06 -30.88
N THR A 142 -2.68 -13.30 -31.47
CA THR A 142 -2.43 -11.91 -31.87
C THR A 142 -3.34 -10.92 -31.17
N VAL A 143 -2.82 -9.71 -30.91
CA VAL A 143 -3.61 -8.61 -30.34
C VAL A 143 -3.07 -7.24 -30.79
N ASN A 144 -3.96 -6.26 -30.91
CA ASN A 144 -3.57 -4.86 -31.17
C ASN A 144 -3.58 -4.04 -29.87
N VAL A 145 -2.75 -2.99 -29.82
CA VAL A 145 -2.71 -2.04 -28.70
C VAL A 145 -4.08 -1.43 -28.36
N GLN A 146 -4.93 -1.23 -29.37
CA GLN A 146 -6.28 -0.66 -29.21
C GLN A 146 -7.22 -1.50 -28.34
N HIS A 147 -6.93 -2.79 -28.17
CA HIS A 147 -7.76 -3.71 -27.40
C HIS A 147 -7.33 -3.82 -25.94
N LEU A 148 -6.24 -3.16 -25.53
CA LEU A 148 -5.87 -3.14 -24.11
C LEU A 148 -6.86 -2.28 -23.33
N GLU A 149 -7.39 -2.84 -22.25
CA GLU A 149 -8.42 -2.20 -21.43
C GLU A 149 -7.94 -0.86 -20.87
N SER A 150 -6.72 -0.78 -20.34
CA SER A 150 -6.16 0.47 -19.78
C SER A 150 -5.98 1.60 -20.80
N LEU A 151 -5.97 1.28 -22.10
CA LEU A 151 -5.74 2.24 -23.18
C LEU A 151 -7.02 2.62 -23.94
N ASN A 152 -8.18 2.07 -23.57
CA ASN A 152 -9.42 2.27 -24.33
C ASN A 152 -9.79 3.75 -24.47
N ASP A 153 -9.78 4.50 -23.36
CA ASP A 153 -10.13 5.93 -23.34
C ASP A 153 -9.14 6.77 -24.17
N VAL A 154 -7.84 6.46 -24.04
CA VAL A 154 -6.77 7.16 -24.77
C VAL A 154 -6.91 6.91 -26.28
N VAL A 155 -7.18 5.67 -26.67
CA VAL A 155 -7.38 5.28 -28.07
C VAL A 155 -8.65 5.90 -28.64
N ALA A 156 -9.73 5.96 -27.86
CA ALA A 156 -10.96 6.63 -28.27
C ALA A 156 -10.75 8.13 -28.47
N GLN A 157 -9.95 8.78 -27.62
CA GLN A 157 -9.60 10.20 -27.76
C GLN A 157 -8.74 10.47 -29.01
N ILE A 158 -7.81 9.57 -29.34
CA ILE A 158 -6.94 9.70 -30.53
C ILE A 158 -7.73 9.42 -31.81
N THR A 159 -8.49 8.33 -31.84
CA THR A 159 -9.09 7.79 -33.08
C THR A 159 -10.52 8.26 -33.32
N GLY A 160 -11.21 8.72 -32.28
CA GLY A 160 -12.65 9.02 -32.30
C GLY A 160 -13.53 7.78 -32.37
N VAL A 161 -12.97 6.57 -32.19
CA VAL A 161 -13.67 5.29 -32.28
C VAL A 161 -13.59 4.57 -30.94
N ILE A 162 -14.74 4.19 -30.38
CA ILE A 162 -14.82 3.42 -29.15
C ILE A 162 -14.59 1.94 -29.47
N VAL A 163 -13.60 1.34 -28.83
CA VAL A 163 -13.27 -0.08 -28.99
C VAL A 163 -14.10 -0.89 -27.99
N ARG A 164 -14.99 -1.75 -28.49
CA ARG A 164 -15.88 -2.57 -27.63
C ARG A 164 -15.24 -3.89 -27.20
N GLU A 165 -14.26 -4.35 -27.95
CA GLU A 165 -13.58 -5.61 -27.71
C GLU A 165 -12.26 -5.34 -27.00
N THR A 166 -12.18 -5.75 -25.74
CA THR A 166 -11.03 -5.48 -24.87
C THR A 166 -10.45 -6.76 -24.29
N VAL A 167 -9.15 -6.67 -23.95
CA VAL A 167 -8.36 -7.66 -23.22
C VAL A 167 -7.78 -6.96 -21.99
N PRO A 168 -7.89 -7.57 -20.80
CA PRO A 168 -7.22 -7.06 -19.61
C PRO A 168 -5.70 -7.03 -19.79
N ASP A 169 -5.05 -5.95 -19.36
CA ASP A 169 -3.59 -5.77 -19.47
C ASP A 169 -2.79 -6.95 -18.87
N GLN A 170 -3.33 -7.56 -17.81
CA GLN A 170 -2.72 -8.72 -17.14
C GLN A 170 -2.47 -9.92 -18.06
N ILE A 171 -3.27 -10.09 -19.12
CA ILE A 171 -3.07 -11.19 -20.07
C ILE A 171 -1.78 -10.98 -20.87
N LEU A 172 -1.50 -9.72 -21.26
CA LEU A 172 -0.25 -9.35 -21.93
C LEU A 172 0.95 -9.43 -20.96
N GLU A 173 0.75 -9.02 -19.72
CA GLU A 173 1.79 -9.08 -18.67
C GLU A 173 2.19 -10.52 -18.29
N ARG A 174 1.22 -11.45 -18.32
CA ARG A 174 1.45 -12.87 -17.98
C ARG A 174 1.92 -13.71 -19.16
N ALA A 175 1.93 -13.19 -20.38
CA ALA A 175 2.43 -13.91 -21.55
C ALA A 175 3.94 -14.19 -21.43
N ASP A 176 4.36 -15.39 -21.78
CA ASP A 176 5.76 -15.82 -21.72
C ASP A 176 6.64 -15.08 -22.73
N GLU A 177 6.08 -14.78 -23.90
CA GLU A 177 6.76 -14.04 -24.96
C GLU A 177 5.79 -13.05 -25.63
N VAL A 178 6.25 -11.82 -25.85
CA VAL A 178 5.51 -10.80 -26.61
C VAL A 178 6.40 -10.30 -27.73
N GLU A 179 6.00 -10.56 -28.97
CA GLU A 179 6.73 -10.15 -30.16
C GLU A 179 6.04 -8.94 -30.79
N LEU A 180 6.73 -7.80 -30.82
CA LEU A 180 6.20 -6.58 -31.42
C LEU A 180 6.36 -6.61 -32.94
N ILE A 181 5.22 -6.62 -33.64
CA ILE A 181 5.13 -6.51 -35.09
C ILE A 181 4.88 -5.04 -35.47
N ASP A 182 5.96 -4.37 -35.86
CA ASP A 182 5.96 -2.96 -36.20
C ASP A 182 6.00 -2.73 -37.73
N LEU A 183 5.24 -1.73 -38.18
CA LEU A 183 5.21 -1.30 -39.58
C LEU A 183 5.09 0.24 -39.61
N PRO A 184 5.89 0.95 -40.42
CA PRO A 184 5.77 2.39 -40.55
C PRO A 184 4.33 2.82 -40.92
N PRO A 185 3.80 3.92 -40.34
CA PRO A 185 2.45 4.39 -40.64
C PRO A 185 2.19 4.66 -42.13
N ASP A 186 3.19 5.18 -42.84
CA ASP A 186 3.07 5.46 -44.28
C ASP A 186 2.90 4.16 -45.09
N ASP A 187 3.62 3.10 -44.73
CA ASP A 187 3.52 1.79 -45.36
C ASP A 187 2.17 1.13 -45.07
N LEU A 188 1.67 1.25 -43.84
CA LEU A 188 0.35 0.74 -43.49
C LEU A 188 -0.76 1.44 -44.29
N LEU A 189 -0.66 2.77 -44.44
CA LEU A 189 -1.59 3.54 -45.29
C LEU A 189 -1.48 3.13 -46.77
N GLN A 190 -0.28 2.84 -47.25
CA GLN A 190 -0.08 2.32 -48.61
C GLN A 190 -0.73 0.93 -48.78
N ARG A 191 -0.58 0.03 -47.80
CA ARG A 191 -1.24 -1.29 -47.81
C ARG A 191 -2.76 -1.16 -47.80
N LEU A 192 -3.31 -0.19 -47.06
CA LEU A 192 -4.75 0.11 -47.08
C LEU A 192 -5.20 0.59 -48.47
N LYS A 193 -4.46 1.51 -49.10
CA LYS A 193 -4.74 1.99 -50.46
C LYS A 193 -4.69 0.88 -51.52
N GLN A 194 -3.80 -0.10 -51.33
CA GLN A 194 -3.67 -1.27 -52.19
C GLN A 194 -4.75 -2.35 -51.93
N GLY A 195 -5.68 -2.13 -51.00
CA GLY A 195 -6.69 -3.12 -50.62
C GLY A 195 -6.14 -4.32 -49.85
N LYS A 196 -4.89 -4.25 -49.36
CA LYS A 196 -4.25 -5.34 -48.60
C LYS A 196 -4.67 -5.34 -47.12
N VAL A 197 -5.33 -4.29 -46.64
CA VAL A 197 -5.89 -4.19 -45.28
C VAL A 197 -7.42 -4.24 -45.39
N TYR A 198 -8.02 -5.26 -44.80
CA TYR A 198 -9.47 -5.42 -44.83
C TYR A 198 -10.14 -4.41 -43.90
N VAL A 199 -11.23 -3.82 -44.40
CA VAL A 199 -12.15 -2.97 -43.64
C VAL A 199 -13.56 -3.42 -44.01
N PRO A 200 -14.39 -3.88 -43.07
CA PRO A 200 -15.77 -4.22 -43.36
C PRO A 200 -16.50 -3.04 -44.01
N GLN A 201 -17.27 -3.26 -45.07
CA GLN A 201 -17.99 -2.18 -45.78
C GLN A 201 -18.90 -1.35 -44.84
N GLN A 202 -19.44 -2.00 -43.80
CA GLN A 202 -20.29 -1.38 -42.77
C GLN A 202 -19.52 -0.40 -41.85
N ALA A 203 -18.18 -0.46 -41.82
CA ALA A 203 -17.31 0.34 -40.97
C ALA A 203 -16.40 1.31 -41.75
N ALA A 204 -16.62 1.50 -43.05
CA ALA A 204 -15.75 2.28 -43.93
C ALA A 204 -15.49 3.73 -43.43
N THR A 205 -16.50 4.38 -42.86
CA THR A 205 -16.38 5.74 -42.31
C THR A 205 -15.55 5.78 -41.02
N ALA A 206 -15.75 4.83 -40.11
CA ALA A 206 -14.99 4.72 -38.87
C ALA A 206 -13.52 4.35 -39.15
N ALA A 207 -13.29 3.47 -40.12
CA ALA A 207 -11.94 3.10 -40.56
C ALA A 207 -11.17 4.27 -41.19
N ARG A 208 -11.82 5.14 -41.96
CA ARG A 208 -11.17 6.35 -42.50
C ARG A 208 -10.72 7.33 -41.41
N ASN A 209 -11.41 7.37 -40.28
CA ASN A 209 -10.98 8.17 -39.12
C ASN A 209 -9.88 7.47 -38.35
N PHE A 210 -9.94 6.15 -38.21
CA PHE A 210 -8.93 5.35 -37.55
C PHE A 210 -7.58 5.38 -38.29
N PHE A 211 -7.56 5.10 -39.59
CA PHE A 211 -6.36 5.05 -40.44
C PHE A 211 -5.94 6.43 -40.94
N ARG A 212 -5.68 7.36 -40.02
CA ARG A 212 -5.02 8.64 -40.29
C ARG A 212 -3.58 8.59 -39.83
N LYS A 213 -2.67 9.27 -40.55
CA LYS A 213 -1.23 9.27 -40.24
C LYS A 213 -0.95 9.64 -38.78
N GLY A 214 -1.56 10.71 -38.27
CA GLY A 214 -1.38 11.12 -36.87
C GLY A 214 -1.83 10.05 -35.86
N ASN A 215 -2.98 9.42 -36.12
CA ASN A 215 -3.53 8.38 -35.24
C ASN A 215 -2.63 7.14 -35.23
N LEU A 216 -2.13 6.73 -36.39
CA LEU A 216 -1.21 5.59 -36.51
C LEU A 216 0.14 5.87 -35.83
N ILE A 217 0.66 7.10 -35.87
CA ILE A 217 1.86 7.48 -35.12
C ILE A 217 1.63 7.32 -33.62
N ALA A 218 0.52 7.82 -33.11
CA ALA A 218 0.19 7.72 -31.69
C ALA A 218 -0.03 6.26 -31.24
N LEU A 219 -0.73 5.45 -32.04
CA LEU A 219 -0.90 4.02 -31.78
C LEU A 219 0.43 3.25 -31.82
N ARG A 220 1.35 3.62 -32.73
CA ARG A 220 2.71 3.07 -32.78
C ARG A 220 3.49 3.38 -31.51
N GLU A 221 3.42 4.63 -31.04
CA GLU A 221 4.04 5.07 -29.79
C GLU A 221 3.49 4.27 -28.60
N LEU A 222 2.17 4.12 -28.50
CA LEU A 222 1.53 3.33 -27.44
C LEU A 222 1.98 1.85 -27.49
N ALA A 223 2.06 1.26 -28.67
CA ALA A 223 2.50 -0.13 -28.83
C ALA A 223 3.97 -0.33 -28.42
N LEU A 224 4.86 0.56 -28.85
CA LEU A 224 6.27 0.54 -28.46
C LEU A 224 6.44 0.72 -26.95
N ARG A 225 5.71 1.69 -26.37
CA ARG A 225 5.76 1.97 -24.93
C ARG A 225 5.27 0.78 -24.10
N ARG A 226 4.17 0.14 -24.47
CA ARG A 226 3.70 -1.05 -23.75
C ARG A 226 4.64 -2.24 -23.86
N THR A 227 5.29 -2.40 -25.01
CA THR A 227 6.32 -3.43 -25.16
C THR A 227 7.51 -3.14 -24.22
N ALA A 228 7.93 -1.87 -24.12
CA ALA A 228 9.00 -1.47 -23.20
C ALA A 228 8.63 -1.68 -21.72
N ASP A 229 7.42 -1.26 -21.31
CA ASP A 229 6.92 -1.45 -19.94
C ASP A 229 6.93 -2.95 -19.54
N ARG A 230 6.61 -3.85 -20.48
CA ARG A 230 6.65 -5.30 -20.27
C ARG A 230 8.07 -5.83 -20.10
N VAL A 231 9.01 -5.38 -20.95
CA VAL A 231 10.42 -5.77 -20.85
C VAL A 231 10.98 -5.36 -19.48
N ASP A 232 10.62 -4.18 -18.99
CA ASP A 232 10.99 -3.72 -17.65
C ASP A 232 10.41 -4.62 -16.55
N ALA A 233 9.14 -5.01 -16.65
CA ALA A 233 8.49 -5.91 -15.69
C ALA A 233 9.12 -7.33 -15.70
N GLN A 234 9.45 -7.85 -16.89
CA GLN A 234 10.13 -9.15 -17.04
C GLN A 234 11.52 -9.13 -16.42
N MET A 235 12.27 -8.04 -16.62
CA MET A 235 13.57 -7.83 -15.99
C MET A 235 13.48 -7.77 -14.47
N GLN A 236 12.43 -7.16 -13.90
CA GLN A 236 12.22 -7.14 -12.45
C GLN A 236 11.98 -8.55 -11.89
N HIS A 237 11.18 -9.37 -12.56
CA HIS A 237 10.94 -10.76 -12.16
C HIS A 237 12.21 -11.61 -12.25
N TYR A 238 12.92 -11.56 -13.39
CA TYR A 238 14.18 -12.28 -13.57
C TYR A 238 15.20 -11.95 -12.47
N ARG A 239 15.29 -10.67 -12.06
CA ARG A 239 16.18 -10.23 -10.98
C ARG A 239 15.76 -10.71 -9.59
N ARG A 240 14.47 -10.76 -9.28
CA ARG A 240 13.95 -11.31 -8.02
C ARG A 240 14.29 -12.80 -7.91
N ASP A 241 14.11 -13.53 -9.00
CA ASP A 241 14.33 -14.98 -9.03
C ASP A 241 15.82 -15.35 -9.03
N HIS A 242 16.68 -14.50 -9.60
CA HIS A 242 18.14 -14.72 -9.67
C HIS A 242 18.95 -13.93 -8.63
N ALA A 243 18.29 -13.26 -7.66
CA ALA A 243 18.92 -12.49 -6.59
C ALA A 243 20.03 -11.51 -7.05
N ILE A 244 19.83 -10.85 -8.19
CA ILE A 244 20.83 -9.94 -8.78
C ILE A 244 20.72 -8.55 -8.13
N ALA A 245 21.67 -8.24 -7.24
CA ALA A 245 21.71 -7.01 -6.42
C ALA A 245 22.09 -5.71 -7.18
N THR A 246 22.50 -5.78 -8.44
CA THR A 246 23.00 -4.63 -9.23
C THR A 246 21.87 -3.82 -9.87
N THR A 247 21.84 -2.51 -9.66
CA THR A 247 20.82 -1.59 -10.19
C THR A 247 20.97 -1.42 -11.70
N TRP A 248 20.02 -1.92 -12.50
CA TRP A 248 20.05 -1.73 -13.96
C TRP A 248 19.30 -0.44 -14.36
N PRO A 249 19.93 0.50 -15.09
CA PRO A 249 19.34 1.81 -15.40
C PRO A 249 18.51 1.75 -16.70
N ALA A 250 17.32 1.16 -16.66
CA ALA A 250 16.38 1.23 -17.79
C ALA A 250 15.57 2.54 -17.80
N ALA A 251 15.27 3.10 -16.62
CA ALA A 251 14.59 4.39 -16.45
C ALA A 251 15.32 5.24 -15.39
N GLU A 252 15.71 6.46 -15.75
CA GLU A 252 16.36 7.39 -14.82
C GLU A 252 15.40 7.81 -13.70
N ARG A 253 15.84 7.65 -12.44
CA ARG A 253 15.12 8.07 -11.24
C ARG A 253 16.03 8.89 -10.34
N ILE A 254 15.58 10.10 -10.02
CA ILE A 254 16.38 11.07 -9.26
C ILE A 254 15.82 11.22 -7.85
N LEU A 255 16.68 11.11 -6.84
CA LEU A 255 16.33 11.34 -5.44
C LEU A 255 17.05 12.59 -4.94
N VAL A 256 16.33 13.56 -4.38
CA VAL A 256 16.96 14.70 -3.70
C VAL A 256 16.77 14.60 -2.20
N CYS A 257 17.86 14.78 -1.45
CA CYS A 257 17.82 14.80 0.00
C CYS A 257 17.68 16.24 0.52
N VAL A 258 16.60 16.51 1.23
CA VAL A 258 16.32 17.82 1.83
C VAL A 258 16.82 17.87 3.27
N SER A 259 17.37 19.01 3.65
CA SER A 259 17.83 19.31 5.02
C SER A 259 17.22 20.66 5.46
N PRO A 260 17.20 21.00 6.76
CA PRO A 260 16.69 22.29 7.29
C PRO A 260 17.52 23.53 6.87
N HIS A 261 18.27 23.43 5.77
CA HIS A 261 19.17 24.45 5.29
C HIS A 261 18.43 25.47 4.39
N PRO A 262 18.77 26.78 4.46
CA PRO A 262 18.16 27.81 3.61
C PRO A 262 18.25 27.53 2.10
N LEU A 263 19.31 26.83 1.67
CA LEU A 263 19.54 26.48 0.26
C LEU A 263 18.72 25.26 -0.21
N ALA A 264 17.94 24.62 0.65
CA ALA A 264 17.20 23.40 0.30
C ALA A 264 16.14 23.66 -0.79
N ALA A 265 15.48 24.83 -0.78
CA ALA A 265 14.55 25.22 -1.83
C ALA A 265 15.23 25.38 -3.20
N GLN A 266 16.47 25.90 -3.24
CA GLN A 266 17.26 25.97 -4.48
C GLN A 266 17.64 24.58 -4.97
N LEU A 267 17.99 23.66 -4.06
CA LEU A 267 18.32 22.28 -4.39
C LEU A 267 17.13 21.54 -5.03
N VAL A 268 15.93 21.71 -4.48
CA VAL A 268 14.69 21.16 -5.05
C VAL A 268 14.44 21.72 -6.45
N ARG A 269 14.56 23.04 -6.65
CA ARG A 269 14.38 23.67 -7.98
C ARG A 269 15.44 23.20 -8.99
N ALA A 270 16.69 23.03 -8.56
CA ALA A 270 17.76 22.51 -9.41
C ALA A 270 17.50 21.05 -9.80
N THR A 271 17.05 20.23 -8.86
CA THR A 271 16.66 18.84 -9.11
C THR A 271 15.49 18.76 -10.07
N ARG A 272 14.46 19.62 -9.93
CA ARG A 272 13.35 19.68 -10.87
C ARG A 272 13.81 19.94 -12.31
N ARG A 273 14.74 20.87 -12.52
CA ARG A 273 15.33 21.14 -13.86
C ARG A 273 16.05 19.92 -14.41
N MET A 274 16.83 19.24 -13.58
CA MET A 274 17.54 18.00 -13.96
C MET A 274 16.56 16.89 -14.32
N ALA A 275 15.51 16.70 -13.53
CA ALA A 275 14.44 15.73 -13.79
C ALA A 275 13.70 16.03 -15.09
N THR A 276 13.40 17.31 -15.40
CA THR A 276 12.82 17.70 -16.70
C THR A 276 13.73 17.34 -17.86
N ALA A 277 15.03 17.67 -17.75
CA ALA A 277 16.00 17.44 -18.82
C ALA A 277 16.18 15.95 -19.12
N LEU A 278 16.18 15.12 -18.08
CA LEU A 278 16.31 13.66 -18.18
C LEU A 278 14.98 12.94 -18.41
N ARG A 279 13.85 13.66 -18.43
CA ARG A 279 12.48 13.09 -18.42
C ARG A 279 12.32 11.99 -17.35
N ALA A 280 12.96 12.19 -16.21
CA ALA A 280 13.07 11.24 -15.12
C ALA A 280 11.99 11.48 -14.07
N GLN A 281 11.52 10.40 -13.44
CA GLN A 281 10.76 10.53 -12.20
C GLN A 281 11.68 11.01 -11.08
N TRP A 282 11.17 11.84 -10.19
CA TRP A 282 11.98 12.40 -9.11
C TRP A 282 11.27 12.36 -7.77
N LEU A 283 12.05 12.06 -6.75
CA LEU A 283 11.62 11.88 -5.37
C LEU A 283 12.36 12.88 -4.49
N VAL A 284 11.67 13.37 -3.47
CA VAL A 284 12.27 14.22 -2.44
C VAL A 284 12.17 13.50 -1.11
N VAL A 285 13.32 13.28 -0.49
CA VAL A 285 13.39 12.60 0.80
C VAL A 285 13.90 13.53 1.89
N TYR A 286 13.21 13.48 3.01
CA TYR A 286 13.63 14.07 4.26
C TYR A 286 13.80 12.96 5.31
N VAL A 287 14.93 12.95 6.04
CA VAL A 287 15.19 11.94 7.07
C VAL A 287 15.04 12.54 8.46
N GLU A 288 14.04 12.08 9.20
CA GLU A 288 13.86 12.36 10.61
C GLU A 288 14.86 11.56 11.45
N THR A 289 15.70 12.29 12.19
CA THR A 289 16.65 11.71 13.17
C THR A 289 16.24 12.10 14.60
N PRO A 290 16.53 11.28 15.63
CA PRO A 290 16.16 11.60 17.02
C PRO A 290 16.73 12.92 17.54
N ALA A 291 17.84 13.41 16.97
CA ALA A 291 18.44 14.71 17.28
C ALA A 291 17.63 15.90 16.75
N TYR A 292 16.79 15.69 15.74
CA TYR A 292 15.94 16.70 15.12
C TYR A 292 14.82 17.20 16.07
N LEU A 293 14.34 16.33 16.96
CA LEU A 293 13.30 16.65 17.96
C LEU A 293 13.70 17.79 18.93
N ARG A 294 14.99 18.16 18.97
CA ARG A 294 15.52 19.21 19.86
C ARG A 294 15.82 20.53 19.16
N ARG A 295 15.50 20.67 17.86
CA ARG A 295 15.84 21.86 17.06
C ARG A 295 14.75 22.93 17.06
N SER A 296 15.13 24.18 16.77
CA SER A 296 14.25 25.36 16.83
C SER A 296 13.07 25.26 15.86
N ALA A 297 11.93 25.86 16.23
CA ALA A 297 10.72 25.86 15.40
C ALA A 297 10.97 26.38 13.97
N THR A 298 11.79 27.44 13.84
CA THR A 298 12.16 28.05 12.57
C THR A 298 12.89 27.13 11.59
N GLU A 299 13.65 26.14 12.07
CA GLU A 299 14.32 25.17 11.21
C GLU A 299 13.33 24.12 10.67
N ARG A 300 12.28 23.81 11.44
CA ARG A 300 11.25 22.85 11.04
C ARG A 300 10.30 23.43 10.00
N ASP A 301 9.87 24.68 10.19
CA ASP A 301 9.00 25.39 9.24
C ASP A 301 9.64 25.49 7.84
N ARG A 302 10.97 25.65 7.78
CA ARG A 302 11.72 25.65 6.53
C ARG A 302 11.70 24.31 5.81
N VAL A 303 11.84 23.19 6.54
CA VAL A 303 11.76 21.85 5.95
C VAL A 303 10.38 21.64 5.37
N ILE A 304 9.32 21.92 6.15
CA ILE A 304 7.94 21.79 5.71
C ILE A 304 7.67 22.64 4.47
N GLY A 305 8.10 23.91 4.47
CA GLY A 305 7.98 24.79 3.31
C GLY A 305 8.72 24.25 2.06
N THR A 306 9.87 23.61 2.25
CA THR A 306 10.63 22.99 1.16
C THR A 306 9.97 21.72 0.62
N LEU A 307 9.39 20.89 1.49
CA LEU A 307 8.64 19.70 1.10
C LEU A 307 7.36 20.07 0.34
N ARG A 308 6.60 21.06 0.81
CA ARG A 308 5.43 21.61 0.09
C ARG A 308 5.82 22.15 -1.28
N LEU A 309 6.94 22.88 -1.38
CA LEU A 309 7.46 23.33 -2.68
C LEU A 309 7.79 22.16 -3.62
N ALA A 310 8.31 21.05 -3.09
CA ALA A 310 8.61 19.87 -3.88
C ALA A 310 7.34 19.20 -4.44
N GLU A 311 6.29 19.05 -3.61
CA GLU A 311 4.98 18.53 -4.04
C GLU A 311 4.37 19.41 -5.14
N GLN A 312 4.39 20.74 -4.97
CA GLN A 312 3.90 21.70 -5.96
C GLN A 312 4.64 21.61 -7.30
N LEU A 313 5.92 21.20 -7.28
CA LEU A 313 6.73 20.99 -8.49
C LEU A 313 6.56 19.59 -9.10
N GLY A 314 5.70 18.76 -8.52
CA GLY A 314 5.37 17.41 -8.99
C GLY A 314 6.37 16.35 -8.55
N ALA A 315 7.01 16.49 -7.38
CA ALA A 315 7.83 15.44 -6.79
C ALA A 315 7.00 14.47 -5.94
N GLU A 316 7.41 13.21 -5.90
CA GLU A 316 6.98 12.29 -4.84
C GLU A 316 7.75 12.61 -3.55
N VAL A 317 7.06 13.06 -2.50
CA VAL A 317 7.68 13.45 -1.23
C VAL A 317 7.55 12.35 -0.20
N VAL A 318 8.67 11.97 0.44
CA VAL A 318 8.71 10.91 1.45
C VAL A 318 9.55 11.33 2.66
N THR A 319 8.97 11.16 3.84
CA THR A 319 9.67 11.34 5.12
C THR A 319 10.10 9.98 5.66
N LEU A 320 11.41 9.77 5.79
CA LEU A 320 12.01 8.55 6.31
C LEU A 320 12.37 8.73 7.78
N SER A 321 12.19 7.69 8.59
CA SER A 321 12.70 7.65 9.96
C SER A 321 13.96 6.79 10.02
N GLY A 322 15.08 7.34 10.51
CA GLY A 322 16.34 6.61 10.55
C GLY A 322 17.32 7.10 11.61
N GLN A 323 18.17 6.21 12.11
CA GLN A 323 19.25 6.58 13.04
C GLN A 323 20.45 7.24 12.31
N SER A 324 20.63 6.91 11.03
CA SER A 324 21.65 7.48 10.14
C SER A 324 21.00 7.95 8.85
N VAL A 325 21.28 9.21 8.47
CA VAL A 325 20.74 9.83 7.26
C VAL A 325 21.23 9.10 6.01
N SER A 326 22.53 8.79 5.92
CA SER A 326 23.10 8.13 4.73
C SER A 326 22.55 6.72 4.54
N ALA A 327 22.45 5.95 5.63
CA ALA A 327 21.95 4.58 5.57
C ALA A 327 20.46 4.53 5.17
N ALA A 328 19.63 5.42 5.74
CA ALA A 328 18.22 5.50 5.40
C ALA A 328 17.99 5.94 3.95
N VAL A 329 18.73 6.95 3.48
CA VAL A 329 18.68 7.41 2.09
C VAL A 329 19.11 6.30 1.12
N LEU A 330 20.20 5.59 1.40
CA LEU A 330 20.70 4.54 0.51
C LEU A 330 19.81 3.31 0.50
N ALA A 331 19.24 2.91 1.64
CA ALA A 331 18.28 1.82 1.69
C ALA A 331 17.05 2.14 0.84
N TYR A 332 16.50 3.35 1.01
CA TYR A 332 15.36 3.81 0.24
C TYR A 332 15.67 4.01 -1.26
N ALA A 333 16.87 4.53 -1.57
CA ALA A 333 17.33 4.68 -2.95
C ALA A 333 17.41 3.33 -3.68
N ARG A 334 17.90 2.28 -3.00
CA ARG A 334 17.96 0.93 -3.56
C ARG A 334 16.56 0.31 -3.70
N GLU A 335 15.70 0.49 -2.70
CA GLU A 335 14.31 0.00 -2.74
C GLU A 335 13.52 0.61 -3.91
N ARG A 336 13.71 1.91 -4.18
CA ARG A 336 13.03 2.64 -5.26
C ARG A 336 13.81 2.68 -6.59
N ASN A 337 14.90 1.91 -6.72
CA ASN A 337 15.76 1.88 -7.91
C ASN A 337 16.18 3.27 -8.41
N VAL A 338 16.63 4.12 -7.48
CA VAL A 338 17.14 5.46 -7.79
C VAL A 338 18.50 5.33 -8.48
N SER A 339 18.64 5.94 -9.65
CA SER A 339 19.90 5.99 -10.41
C SER A 339 20.78 7.17 -9.99
N LYS A 340 20.19 8.27 -9.52
CA LYS A 340 20.92 9.50 -9.17
C LYS A 340 20.45 10.10 -7.85
N ILE A 341 21.37 10.37 -6.93
CA ILE A 341 21.12 11.06 -5.65
C ILE A 341 21.66 12.49 -5.72
N VAL A 342 20.82 13.47 -5.42
CA VAL A 342 21.17 14.89 -5.36
C VAL A 342 21.22 15.35 -3.90
N VAL A 343 22.37 15.89 -3.51
CA VAL A 343 22.63 16.40 -2.15
C VAL A 343 23.23 17.79 -2.20
N GLY A 344 22.93 18.61 -1.19
CA GLY A 344 23.54 19.94 -1.03
C GLY A 344 24.97 19.83 -0.48
N LYS A 345 25.85 20.77 -0.87
CA LYS A 345 27.21 20.86 -0.31
C LYS A 345 27.15 21.17 1.21
N PRO A 346 27.89 20.44 2.06
CA PRO A 346 27.97 20.75 3.48
C PRO A 346 28.74 22.07 3.70
N LEU A 347 28.23 22.92 4.60
CA LEU A 347 28.83 24.21 4.99
C LEU A 347 29.61 24.13 6.31
N LYS A 348 29.90 22.94 6.83
CA LYS A 348 30.64 22.80 8.09
C LYS A 348 32.13 23.11 7.88
N PRO A 349 32.82 23.71 8.85
CA PRO A 349 34.26 23.90 8.78
C PRO A 349 34.97 22.53 8.81
N ARG A 350 35.98 22.36 7.94
CA ARG A 350 36.68 21.08 7.67
C ARG A 350 37.13 20.30 8.92
N TRP A 351 37.49 20.99 10.01
CA TRP A 351 37.90 20.34 11.25
C TRP A 351 36.75 19.57 11.95
N GLN A 352 35.50 20.02 11.83
CA GLN A 352 34.34 19.31 12.36
C GLN A 352 33.97 18.09 11.51
N GLU A 353 34.25 18.13 10.20
CA GLU A 353 34.06 16.99 9.30
C GLU A 353 35.06 15.87 9.58
N ILE A 354 36.29 16.22 9.96
CA ILE A 354 37.32 15.25 10.38
C ILE A 354 36.95 14.58 11.71
N LEU A 355 36.32 15.30 12.65
CA LEU A 355 35.95 14.75 13.98
C LEU A 355 34.62 13.97 13.99
N PHE A 356 33.64 14.35 13.16
CA PHE A 356 32.27 13.80 13.22
C PHE A 356 31.77 13.15 11.92
N GLY A 357 32.57 13.18 10.85
CA GLY A 357 32.21 12.68 9.52
C GLY A 357 31.24 13.59 8.75
N SER A 358 31.16 13.40 7.43
CA SER A 358 30.21 14.07 6.53
C SER A 358 29.17 13.08 5.99
N VAL A 359 27.89 13.47 6.01
CA VAL A 359 26.79 12.67 5.42
C VAL A 359 27.00 12.50 3.91
N VAL A 360 27.58 13.51 3.25
CA VAL A 360 27.90 13.45 1.82
C VAL A 360 29.03 12.45 1.58
N ASP A 361 30.09 12.45 2.40
CA ASP A 361 31.18 11.46 2.27
C ASP A 361 30.70 10.04 2.54
N ALA A 362 29.79 9.85 3.50
CA ALA A 362 29.18 8.56 3.76
C ALA A 362 28.32 8.09 2.57
N LEU A 363 27.54 9.00 1.96
CA LEU A 363 26.76 8.71 0.76
C LEU A 363 27.65 8.34 -0.42
N VAL A 364 28.70 9.13 -0.71
CA VAL A 364 29.64 8.87 -1.82
C VAL A 364 30.40 7.56 -1.63
N ARG A 365 30.81 7.22 -0.39
CA ARG A 365 31.53 5.97 -0.11
C ARG A 365 30.64 4.72 -0.19
N GLN A 366 29.33 4.87 0.06
CA GLN A 366 28.40 3.74 0.20
C GLN A 366 27.35 3.68 -0.93
N SER A 367 27.38 4.61 -1.89
CA SER A 367 26.41 4.70 -2.99
C SER A 367 26.53 3.55 -3.99
N GLY A 368 27.69 2.92 -4.10
CA GLY A 368 27.93 1.86 -5.07
C GLY A 368 27.78 2.39 -6.49
N GLU A 369 26.82 1.85 -7.24
CA GLU A 369 26.51 2.23 -8.63
C GLU A 369 25.62 3.48 -8.76
N ILE A 370 25.12 4.03 -7.66
CA ILE A 370 24.24 5.20 -7.67
C ILE A 370 25.10 6.48 -7.79
N ASP A 371 24.84 7.29 -8.83
CA ASP A 371 25.55 8.55 -9.03
C ASP A 371 25.15 9.56 -7.94
N VAL A 372 26.13 10.18 -7.28
CA VAL A 372 25.89 11.22 -6.26
C VAL A 372 26.28 12.60 -6.79
N TYR A 373 25.29 13.48 -6.98
CA TYR A 373 25.45 14.86 -7.43
C TYR A 373 25.41 15.81 -6.25
N VAL A 374 26.50 16.57 -6.07
CA VAL A 374 26.60 17.60 -5.04
C VAL A 374 26.36 18.98 -5.67
N ILE A 375 25.22 19.61 -5.38
CA ILE A 375 24.90 20.95 -5.90
C ILE A 375 25.24 22.01 -4.85
N SER A 376 25.95 23.04 -5.28
CA SER A 376 26.19 24.24 -4.48
C SER A 376 25.15 25.30 -4.82
N GLY A 377 24.46 25.84 -3.82
CA GLY A 377 23.59 27.01 -4.02
C GLY A 377 24.42 28.23 -4.38
N GLN A 378 23.94 29.04 -5.33
CA GLN A 378 24.48 30.39 -5.54
C GLN A 378 24.23 31.18 -4.26
N HIS A 379 25.32 31.65 -3.64
CA HIS A 379 25.24 32.53 -2.49
C HIS A 379 24.76 33.88 -2.99
N ASP A 380 23.48 34.21 -2.77
CA ASP A 380 23.15 35.62 -2.58
C ASP A 380 23.77 36.01 -1.24
N ASP A 381 24.58 37.08 -1.24
CA ASP A 381 25.29 37.68 -0.10
C ASP A 381 24.32 38.13 1.01
N THR A 382 23.61 37.18 1.59
CA THR A 382 22.83 37.37 2.81
C THR A 382 23.80 37.05 3.95
N PRO A 383 24.08 37.99 4.87
CA PRO A 383 24.98 37.74 5.99
C PRO A 383 24.54 36.47 6.70
N GLY A 384 25.44 35.47 6.72
CA GLY A 384 25.15 34.19 7.36
C GLY A 384 24.65 34.44 8.77
N LEU A 385 23.40 34.06 9.04
CA LEU A 385 22.86 34.05 10.39
C LEU A 385 23.86 33.36 11.31
N PRO A 386 24.17 33.93 12.48
CA PRO A 386 25.21 33.40 13.36
C PRO A 386 24.91 31.93 13.64
N VAL A 387 25.90 31.08 13.31
CA VAL A 387 25.94 29.68 13.73
C VAL A 387 25.71 29.69 15.23
N HIS A 388 24.52 29.26 15.67
CA HIS A 388 24.23 29.17 17.08
C HIS A 388 25.22 28.16 17.67
N GLY A 389 26.21 28.69 18.39
CA GLY A 389 27.15 27.90 19.15
C GLY A 389 26.40 26.97 20.09
N LEU A 390 27.04 25.84 20.41
CA LEU A 390 26.58 24.79 21.32
C LEU A 390 25.77 25.38 22.48
N GLN A 391 24.43 25.40 22.35
CA GLN A 391 23.59 25.74 23.49
C GLN A 391 23.74 24.61 24.51
N PRO A 392 24.14 24.90 25.76
CA PRO A 392 24.30 23.87 26.77
C PRO A 392 22.94 23.22 27.02
N THR A 393 22.84 21.93 26.71
CA THR A 393 21.60 21.14 26.79
C THR A 393 21.14 20.85 28.22
N SER A 394 21.90 21.26 29.23
CA SER A 394 21.65 20.97 30.65
C SER A 394 21.57 22.27 31.46
N PRO A 395 20.63 22.37 32.43
CA PRO A 395 20.48 23.57 33.25
C PRO A 395 21.75 23.85 34.05
N ARG A 396 22.06 25.12 34.33
CA ARG A 396 23.27 25.53 35.07
C ARG A 396 23.43 24.82 36.42
N ALA A 397 22.31 24.56 37.11
CA ALA A 397 22.29 23.79 38.36
C ALA A 397 22.87 22.37 38.22
N ALA A 398 22.73 21.74 37.05
CA ALA A 398 23.26 20.41 36.79
C ALA A 398 24.80 20.36 36.79
N TYR A 399 25.45 21.45 36.36
CA TYR A 399 26.92 21.57 36.42
C TYR A 399 27.42 21.79 37.86
N VAL A 400 26.65 22.50 38.69
CA VAL A 400 26.95 22.63 40.12
C VAL A 400 26.84 21.28 40.82
N CYS A 401 25.80 20.49 40.52
CA CYS A 401 25.67 19.13 41.04
C CYS A 401 26.82 18.21 40.59
N ALA A 402 27.30 18.35 39.35
CA ALA A 402 28.47 17.62 38.88
C ALA A 402 29.74 17.97 39.67
N LEU A 403 29.97 19.25 39.96
CA LEU A 403 31.10 19.70 40.76
C LEU A 403 31.03 19.19 42.21
N LEU A 404 29.84 19.24 42.83
CA LEU A 404 29.60 18.67 44.16
C LEU A 404 29.80 17.15 44.20
N ALA A 405 29.37 16.43 43.16
CA ALA A 405 29.57 14.99 43.06
C ALA A 405 31.07 14.62 42.97
N VAL A 406 31.86 15.37 42.19
CA VAL A 406 33.31 15.16 42.13
C VAL A 406 33.97 15.49 43.47
N ALA A 407 33.59 16.59 44.12
CA ALA A 407 34.10 16.94 45.45
C ALA A 407 33.81 15.85 46.49
N LEU A 408 32.60 15.26 46.45
CA LEU A 408 32.24 14.13 47.30
C LEU A 408 33.08 12.89 46.99
N CYS A 409 33.31 12.57 45.72
CA CYS A 409 34.17 11.45 45.32
C CYS A 409 35.62 11.64 45.82
N THR A 410 36.16 12.86 45.71
CA THR A 410 37.48 13.20 46.23
C THR A 410 37.57 13.05 47.75
N LEU A 411 36.52 13.47 48.49
CA LEU A 411 36.48 13.30 49.94
C LEU A 411 36.46 11.81 50.35
N VAL A 412 35.65 11.00 49.67
CA VAL A 412 35.59 9.54 49.91
C VAL A 412 36.91 8.88 49.56
N ALA A 413 37.50 9.21 48.41
CA ALA A 413 38.80 8.69 47.99
C ALA A 413 39.90 9.08 48.98
N TRP A 414 39.87 10.31 49.53
CA TRP A 414 40.82 10.76 50.53
C TRP A 414 40.73 9.98 51.84
N LEU A 415 39.51 9.63 52.27
CA LEU A 415 39.29 8.79 53.44
C LEU A 415 39.75 7.33 53.22
N MET A 416 39.64 6.84 51.99
CA MET A 416 40.08 5.48 51.60
C MET A 416 41.59 5.39 51.35
N PHE A 417 42.25 6.50 51.01
CA PHE A 417 43.66 6.56 50.63
C PHE A 417 44.63 5.85 51.60
N PRO A 418 44.45 5.90 52.94
CA PRO A 418 45.38 5.21 53.86
C PRO A 418 45.30 3.68 53.83
N ALA A 419 44.21 3.10 53.30
CA ALA A 419 43.89 1.68 53.43
C ALA A 419 43.75 0.95 52.07
N PHE A 420 43.71 1.66 50.95
CA PHE A 420 43.44 1.10 49.63
C PHE A 420 44.41 1.60 48.56
N ASP A 421 44.72 0.73 47.59
CA ASP A 421 45.54 1.08 46.43
C ASP A 421 44.87 2.11 45.52
N GLN A 422 45.70 2.85 44.78
CA GLN A 422 45.29 3.91 43.84
C GLN A 422 44.27 3.43 42.79
N SER A 423 44.38 2.18 42.33
CA SER A 423 43.44 1.57 41.38
C SER A 423 42.00 1.50 41.90
N ASN A 424 41.81 1.32 43.21
CA ASN A 424 40.48 1.27 43.83
C ASN A 424 39.86 2.66 43.96
N LEU A 425 40.68 3.70 44.13
CA LEU A 425 40.23 5.10 44.22
C LEU A 425 39.66 5.57 42.87
N ILE A 426 40.24 5.13 41.76
CA ILE A 426 39.75 5.40 40.40
C ILE A 426 38.31 4.89 40.22
N MET A 427 37.96 3.75 40.81
CA MET A 427 36.60 3.20 40.70
C MET A 427 35.54 4.10 41.36
N VAL A 428 35.89 4.80 42.44
CA VAL A 428 35.00 5.77 43.11
C VAL A 428 34.68 6.93 42.18
N TYR A 429 35.68 7.46 41.48
CA TYR A 429 35.49 8.52 40.49
C TYR A 429 34.67 8.06 39.29
N LEU A 430 34.94 6.85 38.77
CA LEU A 430 34.14 6.27 37.69
C LEU A 430 32.67 6.14 38.12
N LEU A 431 32.39 5.63 39.33
CA LEU A 431 31.04 5.53 39.86
C LEU A 431 30.35 6.91 39.96
N GLY A 432 31.07 7.93 40.45
CA GLY A 432 30.56 9.30 40.53
C GLY A 432 30.19 9.89 39.17
N VAL A 433 31.06 9.70 38.17
CA VAL A 433 30.82 10.14 36.79
C VAL A 433 29.59 9.43 36.19
N ILE A 434 29.40 8.13 36.47
CA ILE A 434 28.22 7.37 36.03
C ILE A 434 26.95 7.95 36.66
N LEU A 435 26.97 8.25 37.96
CA LEU A 435 25.81 8.83 38.65
C LEU A 435 25.45 10.21 38.06
N VAL A 436 26.46 11.03 37.75
CA VAL A 436 26.25 12.33 37.10
C VAL A 436 25.70 12.14 35.68
N ALA A 437 26.23 11.20 34.90
CA ALA A 437 25.76 10.89 33.55
C ALA A 437 24.29 10.41 33.52
N THR A 438 23.93 9.53 34.46
CA THR A 438 22.59 8.94 34.60
C THR A 438 21.56 9.91 35.16
N ARG A 439 21.96 11.00 35.84
CA ARG A 439 21.02 11.98 36.42
C ARG A 439 20.98 13.30 35.65
N TYR A 440 22.12 13.84 35.23
CA TYR A 440 22.27 15.24 34.78
C TYR A 440 22.63 15.44 33.30
N GLY A 441 22.99 14.38 32.57
CA GLY A 441 23.17 14.39 31.11
C GLY A 441 24.60 14.66 30.64
N ARG A 442 24.79 14.91 29.34
CA ARG A 442 26.10 14.83 28.65
C ARG A 442 27.09 15.92 29.08
N GLY A 443 26.64 17.18 29.15
CA GLY A 443 27.50 18.32 29.52
C GLY A 443 28.05 18.21 30.95
N PRO A 444 27.20 18.05 31.98
CA PRO A 444 27.66 17.87 33.36
C PRO A 444 28.54 16.63 33.56
N SER A 445 28.29 15.54 32.84
CA SER A 445 29.12 14.33 32.89
C SER A 445 30.51 14.53 32.30
N MET A 446 30.64 15.28 31.19
CA MET A 446 31.95 15.65 30.62
C MET A 446 32.75 16.51 31.60
N LEU A 447 32.11 17.51 32.21
CA LEU A 447 32.73 18.34 33.23
C LEU A 447 33.14 17.51 34.46
N ALA A 448 32.28 16.61 34.95
CA ALA A 448 32.61 15.70 36.04
C ALA A 448 33.78 14.77 35.71
N SER A 449 33.87 14.28 34.47
CA SER A 449 34.96 13.40 34.04
C SER A 449 36.30 14.14 34.02
N ALA A 450 36.32 15.35 33.43
CA ALA A 450 37.53 16.18 33.40
C ALA A 450 37.98 16.60 34.80
N LEU A 451 37.03 17.02 35.65
CA LEU A 451 37.34 17.38 37.04
C LEU A 451 37.77 16.16 37.88
N SER A 452 37.24 14.96 37.61
CA SER A 452 37.65 13.73 38.29
C SER A 452 39.10 13.37 37.95
N VAL A 453 39.49 13.48 36.68
CA VAL A 453 40.89 13.24 36.25
C VAL A 453 41.82 14.27 36.92
N ALA A 454 41.46 15.55 36.85
CA ALA A 454 42.26 16.61 37.45
C ALA A 454 42.38 16.50 38.98
N ALA A 455 41.28 16.16 39.67
CA ALA A 455 41.27 15.97 41.12
C ALA A 455 42.05 14.72 41.53
N PHE A 456 41.98 13.65 40.74
CA PHE A 456 42.72 12.42 41.02
C PHE A 456 44.23 12.62 40.87
N ASP A 457 44.66 13.25 39.76
CA ASP A 457 46.08 13.59 39.51
C ASP A 457 46.63 14.49 40.63
N PHE A 458 45.92 15.58 40.94
CA PHE A 458 46.38 16.55 41.94
C PHE A 458 46.45 15.97 43.36
N CYS A 459 45.52 15.09 43.76
CA CYS A 459 45.44 14.62 45.16
C CYS A 459 46.16 13.30 45.43
N PHE A 460 46.22 12.39 44.45
CA PHE A 460 46.56 10.98 44.70
C PHE A 460 47.75 10.44 43.90
N VAL A 461 48.30 11.21 42.95
CA VAL A 461 49.46 10.81 42.15
C VAL A 461 50.73 11.52 42.67
N PRO A 462 51.84 10.79 42.92
CA PRO A 462 53.09 11.41 43.35
C PRO A 462 53.79 12.16 42.19
N PRO A 463 54.42 13.32 42.44
CA PRO A 463 54.40 14.11 43.68
C PRO A 463 53.00 14.70 43.95
N TYR A 464 52.53 14.57 45.20
CA TYR A 464 51.19 15.01 45.59
C TYR A 464 51.04 16.54 45.53
N LEU A 465 49.82 17.02 45.30
CA LEU A 465 49.44 18.44 45.24
C LEU A 465 50.12 19.22 44.11
N THR A 466 50.53 18.53 43.04
CA THR A 466 51.06 19.14 41.82
C THR A 466 50.61 18.35 40.60
N PHE A 467 50.53 19.00 39.44
CA PHE A 467 50.20 18.38 38.14
C PHE A 467 51.46 17.83 37.43
N ALA A 468 52.55 17.61 38.17
CA ALA A 468 53.83 17.19 37.63
C ALA A 468 53.87 15.67 37.44
N VAL A 469 53.30 15.18 36.34
CA VAL A 469 53.28 13.76 36.01
C VAL A 469 54.69 13.30 35.65
N SER A 470 55.33 12.61 36.59
CA SER A 470 56.71 12.14 36.46
C SER A 470 56.80 10.75 35.81
N ASP A 471 55.70 9.98 35.88
CA ASP A 471 55.67 8.58 35.48
C ASP A 471 54.69 8.32 34.33
N SER A 472 55.14 7.59 33.32
CA SER A 472 54.37 7.35 32.08
C SER A 472 53.19 6.40 32.29
N GLU A 473 53.21 5.61 33.36
CA GLU A 473 52.14 4.66 33.74
C GLU A 473 50.82 5.39 34.10
N TYR A 474 50.91 6.56 34.74
CA TYR A 474 49.73 7.35 35.11
C TYR A 474 49.06 8.02 33.90
N LEU A 475 49.84 8.40 32.88
CA LEU A 475 49.29 8.95 31.63
C LEU A 475 48.38 7.93 30.90
N VAL A 476 48.77 6.66 30.90
CA VAL A 476 47.94 5.57 30.34
C VAL A 476 46.66 5.42 31.14
N THR A 477 46.76 5.45 32.47
CA THR A 477 45.60 5.34 33.38
C THR A 477 44.61 6.49 33.20
N PHE A 478 45.08 7.72 33.05
CA PHE A 478 44.22 8.88 32.76
C PHE A 478 43.52 8.77 31.40
N GLY A 479 44.25 8.31 30.38
CA GLY A 479 43.69 8.06 29.05
C GLY A 479 42.58 7.02 29.07
N VAL A 480 42.81 5.89 29.76
CA VAL A 480 41.83 4.82 29.91
C VAL A 480 40.63 5.28 30.74
N MET A 481 40.85 5.96 31.87
CA MET A 481 39.76 6.47 32.71
C MET A 481 38.88 7.48 31.96
N LEU A 482 39.50 8.40 31.21
CA LEU A 482 38.77 9.37 30.38
C LEU A 482 37.98 8.65 29.28
N LEU A 483 38.56 7.64 28.62
CA LEU A 483 37.89 6.87 27.59
C LEU A 483 36.70 6.09 28.14
N VAL A 484 36.86 5.41 29.28
CA VAL A 484 35.77 4.68 29.96
C VAL A 484 34.66 5.64 30.38
N ALA A 485 35.01 6.78 30.97
CA ALA A 485 34.05 7.81 31.33
C ALA A 485 33.27 8.35 30.12
N LEU A 486 33.94 8.61 28.99
CA LEU A 486 33.31 9.06 27.74
C LEU A 486 32.40 7.99 27.13
N VAL A 487 32.83 6.72 27.12
CA VAL A 487 32.03 5.60 26.62
C VAL A 487 30.76 5.46 27.45
N ILE A 488 30.87 5.42 28.78
CA ILE A 488 29.70 5.26 29.66
C ILE A 488 28.76 6.47 29.56
N SER A 489 29.32 7.69 29.47
CA SER A 489 28.52 8.91 29.25
C SER A 489 27.75 8.84 27.92
N SER A 490 28.40 8.37 26.85
CA SER A 490 27.78 8.24 25.53
C SER A 490 26.67 7.18 25.50
N LEU A 491 26.89 6.02 26.12
CA LEU A 491 25.92 4.93 26.20
C LEU A 491 24.70 5.34 27.03
N THR A 492 24.92 6.03 28.15
CA THR A 492 23.84 6.52 29.03
C THR A 492 22.96 7.54 28.31
N VAL A 493 23.55 8.42 27.49
CA VAL A 493 22.79 9.38 26.68
C VAL A 493 21.96 8.68 25.60
N GLN A 494 22.52 7.66 24.94
CA GLN A 494 21.79 6.87 23.94
C GLN A 494 20.61 6.11 24.57
N LEU A 495 20.81 5.48 25.72
CA LEU A 495 19.73 4.77 26.44
C LEU A 495 18.59 5.70 26.84
N ARG A 496 18.89 6.92 27.32
CA ARG A 496 17.84 7.92 27.63
C ARG A 496 17.10 8.37 26.38
N GLN A 497 17.82 8.63 25.28
CA GLN A 497 17.18 9.00 24.01
C GLN A 497 16.25 7.90 23.49
N GLN A 498 16.63 6.63 23.62
CA GLN A 498 15.79 5.50 23.27
C GLN A 498 14.56 5.38 24.19
N ALA A 499 14.74 5.56 25.50
CA ALA A 499 13.65 5.51 26.48
C ALA A 499 12.64 6.65 26.28
N ASP A 500 13.10 7.88 26.03
CA ASP A 500 12.22 9.02 25.78
C ASP A 500 11.46 8.86 24.47
N ALA A 501 12.11 8.39 23.40
CA ALA A 501 11.46 8.09 22.13
C ALA A 501 10.44 6.94 22.26
N ALA A 502 10.74 5.91 23.06
CA ALA A 502 9.79 4.82 23.34
C ALA A 502 8.56 5.31 24.11
N ARG A 503 8.75 6.12 25.17
CA ARG A 503 7.64 6.69 25.94
C ARG A 503 6.75 7.63 25.13
N GLN A 504 7.34 8.42 24.23
CA GLN A 504 6.56 9.26 23.32
C GLN A 504 5.73 8.44 22.34
N ARG A 505 6.30 7.34 21.80
CA ARG A 505 5.55 6.40 20.95
C ARG A 505 4.39 5.76 21.69
N GLU A 506 4.64 5.26 22.90
CA GLU A 506 3.60 4.65 23.75
C GLU A 506 2.44 5.63 24.02
N ARG A 507 2.74 6.89 24.39
CA ARG A 507 1.71 7.92 24.61
C ARG A 507 0.88 8.21 23.36
N ARG A 508 1.51 8.33 22.19
CA ARG A 508 0.81 8.57 20.91
C ARG A 508 -0.11 7.42 20.57
N THR A 509 0.39 6.19 20.65
CA THR A 509 -0.40 5.00 20.38
C THR A 509 -1.56 4.88 21.38
N ALA A 510 -1.36 5.22 22.65
CA ALA A 510 -2.43 5.20 23.65
C ALA A 510 -3.56 6.20 23.35
N VAL A 511 -3.23 7.44 22.93
CA VAL A 511 -4.24 8.46 22.55
C VAL A 511 -5.03 8.02 21.32
N LEU A 512 -4.35 7.56 20.26
CA LEU A 512 -4.99 7.07 19.03
C LEU A 512 -5.86 5.84 19.29
N TYR A 513 -5.35 4.89 20.07
CA TYR A 513 -6.07 3.66 20.40
C TYR A 513 -7.29 3.93 21.28
N GLY A 514 -7.18 4.85 22.24
CA GLY A 514 -8.29 5.29 23.10
C GLY A 514 -9.46 5.82 22.27
N MET A 515 -9.19 6.79 21.40
CA MET A 515 -10.21 7.39 20.53
C MET A 515 -10.81 6.38 19.55
N SER A 516 -9.96 5.64 18.83
CA SER A 516 -10.41 4.63 17.87
C SER A 516 -11.33 3.58 18.51
N ARG A 517 -10.99 3.12 19.72
CA ARG A 517 -11.80 2.13 20.47
C ARG A 517 -13.13 2.71 20.94
N GLU A 518 -13.16 3.96 21.39
CA GLU A 518 -14.40 4.63 21.82
C GLU A 518 -15.32 4.90 20.62
N LEU A 519 -14.78 5.43 19.52
CA LEU A 519 -15.50 5.61 18.26
C LEU A 519 -16.00 4.28 17.66
N ALA A 520 -15.28 3.17 17.84
CA ALA A 520 -15.71 1.86 17.34
C ALA A 520 -16.92 1.28 18.09
N ARG A 521 -17.11 1.63 19.37
CA ARG A 521 -18.18 1.10 20.22
C ARG A 521 -19.46 1.92 20.17
N THR A 522 -19.35 3.20 19.85
CA THR A 522 -20.48 4.13 19.83
C THR A 522 -21.33 3.94 18.57
N ARG A 523 -22.65 3.96 18.75
CA ARG A 523 -23.65 3.96 17.68
C ARG A 523 -24.31 5.34 17.58
N GLY A 524 -24.64 5.75 16.36
CA GLY A 524 -25.31 7.02 16.09
C GLY A 524 -24.32 8.17 15.84
N LEU A 525 -24.64 8.99 14.83
CA LEU A 525 -23.79 10.08 14.36
C LEU A 525 -23.55 11.15 15.45
N GLU A 526 -24.61 11.60 16.13
CA GLU A 526 -24.52 12.66 17.16
C GLU A 526 -23.62 12.29 18.34
N SER A 527 -23.71 11.04 18.81
CA SER A 527 -22.87 10.54 19.90
C SER A 527 -21.40 10.43 19.47
N LEU A 528 -21.13 10.01 18.24
CA LEU A 528 -19.77 9.94 17.69
C LEU A 528 -19.13 11.33 17.59
N LEU A 529 -19.87 12.31 17.06
CA LEU A 529 -19.39 13.69 16.93
C LEU A 529 -19.09 14.31 18.29
N THR A 530 -19.95 14.08 19.29
CA THR A 530 -19.72 14.57 20.66
C THR A 530 -18.44 13.99 21.28
N ILE A 531 -18.21 12.69 21.12
CA ILE A 531 -17.00 12.01 21.61
C ILE A 531 -15.75 12.54 20.89
N ALA A 532 -15.81 12.69 19.56
CA ALA A 532 -14.69 13.21 18.78
C ALA A 532 -14.34 14.65 19.19
N ALA A 533 -15.32 15.54 19.30
CA ALA A 533 -15.10 16.93 19.72
C ALA A 533 -14.48 17.00 21.13
N ARG A 534 -14.99 16.19 22.07
CA ARG A 534 -14.46 16.11 23.44
C ARG A 534 -13.02 15.61 23.47
N HIS A 535 -12.72 14.51 22.79
CA HIS A 535 -11.39 13.90 22.81
C HIS A 535 -10.32 14.78 22.15
N ILE A 536 -10.67 15.45 21.04
CA ILE A 536 -9.79 16.44 20.39
C ILE A 536 -9.59 17.65 21.33
N GLY A 537 -10.66 18.15 21.97
CA GLY A 537 -10.57 19.28 22.89
C GLY A 537 -9.69 18.99 24.11
N GLU A 538 -9.85 17.82 24.73
CA GLU A 538 -9.06 17.36 25.88
C GLU A 538 -7.58 17.11 25.51
N THR A 539 -7.31 16.55 24.33
CA THR A 539 -5.95 16.22 23.89
C THR A 539 -5.12 17.48 23.60
N PHE A 540 -5.74 18.49 22.99
CA PHE A 540 -5.05 19.69 22.53
C PHE A 540 -5.29 20.93 23.40
N ASP A 541 -6.04 20.81 24.50
CA ASP A 541 -6.40 21.95 25.37
C ASP A 541 -6.99 23.10 24.52
N SER A 542 -8.01 22.74 23.75
CA SER A 542 -8.55 23.56 22.65
C SER A 542 -10.08 23.54 22.66
N ARG A 543 -10.69 24.65 22.22
CA ARG A 543 -12.12 24.68 21.88
C ARG A 543 -12.27 24.04 20.49
N VAL A 544 -13.22 23.13 20.35
CA VAL A 544 -13.42 22.36 19.12
C VAL A 544 -14.87 22.45 18.68
N ALA A 545 -15.11 22.60 17.38
CA ALA A 545 -16.42 22.50 16.76
C ALA A 545 -16.37 21.57 15.54
N LEU A 546 -17.34 20.66 15.41
CA LEU A 546 -17.49 19.77 14.27
C LEU A 546 -18.69 20.22 13.43
N LEU A 547 -18.43 20.51 12.16
CA LEU A 547 -19.40 20.95 11.18
C LEU A 547 -19.67 19.83 10.19
N ILE A 548 -20.93 19.44 10.05
CA ILE A 548 -21.38 18.41 9.12
C ILE A 548 -22.44 19.03 8.20
N PRO A 549 -22.41 18.74 6.88
CA PRO A 549 -23.42 19.23 5.96
C PRO A 549 -24.79 18.64 6.30
N ASP A 550 -25.82 19.48 6.26
CA ASP A 550 -27.22 19.05 6.36
C ASP A 550 -27.74 18.44 5.05
N ALA A 551 -29.02 18.07 5.01
CA ALA A 551 -29.65 17.51 3.81
C ALA A 551 -29.69 18.51 2.62
N ALA A 552 -29.55 19.81 2.87
CA ALA A 552 -29.44 20.85 1.85
C ALA A 552 -27.98 21.12 1.43
N GLY A 553 -27.00 20.42 2.02
CA GLY A 553 -25.58 20.59 1.76
C GLY A 553 -24.94 21.78 2.48
N GLN A 554 -25.63 22.42 3.42
CA GLN A 554 -25.10 23.54 4.20
C GLN A 554 -24.41 23.03 5.48
N LEU A 555 -23.22 23.54 5.75
CA LEU A 555 -22.47 23.19 6.96
C LEU A 555 -23.16 23.77 8.20
N ALA A 556 -23.45 22.90 9.16
CA ALA A 556 -23.94 23.30 10.46
C ALA A 556 -23.13 22.63 11.57
N VAL A 557 -22.91 23.36 12.66
CA VAL A 557 -22.28 22.80 13.85
C VAL A 557 -23.18 21.71 14.43
N ARG A 558 -22.65 20.50 14.55
CA ARG A 558 -23.37 19.34 15.12
C ARG A 558 -22.80 18.89 16.47
N ALA A 559 -21.53 19.17 16.74
CA ALA A 559 -20.94 18.90 18.04
C ALA A 559 -19.84 19.91 18.41
N GLY A 560 -19.55 20.03 19.70
CA GLY A 560 -18.54 20.94 20.23
C GLY A 560 -19.11 22.32 20.57
N ASP A 561 -18.25 23.33 20.50
CA ASP A 561 -18.57 24.71 20.89
C ASP A 561 -19.09 25.54 19.70
N PRO A 562 -20.41 25.83 19.63
CA PRO A 562 -20.97 26.58 18.50
C PRO A 562 -20.51 28.03 18.45
N ALA A 563 -20.05 28.62 19.57
CA ALA A 563 -19.54 29.99 19.60
C ALA A 563 -18.22 30.16 18.84
N LEU A 564 -17.55 29.07 18.45
CA LEU A 564 -16.32 29.12 17.66
C LEU A 564 -16.58 29.55 16.21
N VAL A 565 -17.77 29.26 15.68
CA VAL A 565 -18.12 29.51 14.27
C VAL A 565 -19.26 30.52 14.10
N THR A 566 -19.99 30.85 15.18
CA THR A 566 -21.18 31.72 15.12
C THR A 566 -20.92 33.20 15.41
N VAL A 567 -19.75 33.56 15.96
CA VAL A 567 -19.54 34.89 16.55
C VAL A 567 -19.19 35.96 15.51
N GLU A 568 -18.62 35.59 14.36
CA GLU A 568 -18.30 36.50 13.26
C GLU A 568 -18.46 35.75 11.94
N GLY A 569 -19.37 36.16 11.04
CA GLY A 569 -19.74 35.40 9.82
C GLY A 569 -18.59 34.97 8.90
N HIS A 570 -17.36 35.47 9.09
CA HIS A 570 -16.16 35.08 8.38
C HIS A 570 -15.66 33.67 8.73
N GLU A 571 -15.91 33.17 9.95
CA GLU A 571 -15.41 31.86 10.40
C GLU A 571 -16.18 30.69 9.73
N LEU A 572 -17.47 30.87 9.44
CA LEU A 572 -18.26 29.90 8.68
C LEU A 572 -17.82 29.83 7.21
N ASP A 573 -17.45 30.98 6.61
CA ASP A 573 -16.93 31.04 5.23
C ASP A 573 -15.61 30.28 5.09
N VAL A 574 -14.75 30.34 6.11
CA VAL A 574 -13.50 29.57 6.16
C VAL A 574 -13.80 28.07 6.22
N ALA A 575 -14.74 27.64 7.06
CA ALA A 575 -15.17 26.25 7.12
C ALA A 575 -15.77 25.77 5.79
N GLU A 576 -16.59 26.60 5.14
CA GLU A 576 -17.16 26.26 3.82
C GLU A 576 -16.08 26.19 2.73
N TRP A 577 -15.09 27.08 2.78
CA TRP A 577 -13.94 27.02 1.89
C TRP A 577 -13.18 25.69 2.04
N VAL A 578 -12.88 25.28 3.28
CA VAL A 578 -12.20 24.00 3.58
C VAL A 578 -13.01 22.81 3.07
N TYR A 579 -14.33 22.83 3.30
CA TYR A 579 -15.23 21.77 2.83
C TYR A 579 -15.24 21.62 1.30
N ARG A 580 -15.20 22.74 0.57
CA ARG A 580 -15.21 22.72 -0.91
C ARG A 580 -13.85 22.38 -1.51
N HIS A 581 -12.75 22.88 -0.92
CA HIS A 581 -11.40 22.77 -1.50
C HIS A 581 -10.61 21.57 -0.97
N LYS A 582 -11.08 20.89 0.08
CA LYS A 582 -10.43 19.73 0.70
C LYS A 582 -9.04 20.03 1.28
N GLU A 583 -8.76 21.29 1.59
CA GLU A 583 -7.47 21.75 2.10
C GLU A 583 -7.63 22.41 3.48
N PRO A 584 -6.65 22.27 4.40
CA PRO A 584 -6.69 22.92 5.69
C PRO A 584 -6.52 24.44 5.57
N ALA A 585 -7.23 25.20 6.41
CA ALA A 585 -7.20 26.68 6.39
C ALA A 585 -7.25 27.28 7.80
N GLY A 586 -6.98 28.58 7.92
CA GLY A 586 -7.02 29.31 9.17
C GLY A 586 -5.70 29.33 9.93
N LEU A 587 -5.78 29.37 11.27
CA LEU A 587 -4.66 29.60 12.18
C LEU A 587 -3.43 28.71 11.86
N GLY A 588 -2.32 29.35 11.48
CA GLY A 588 -1.04 28.70 11.18
C GLY A 588 -0.94 27.95 9.86
N THR A 589 -1.92 28.14 8.96
CA THR A 589 -1.83 27.73 7.56
C THR A 589 -1.49 28.94 6.67
N ASN A 590 -1.18 28.68 5.39
CA ASN A 590 -0.94 29.75 4.40
C ASN A 590 -2.24 30.22 3.73
N THR A 591 -3.37 29.58 4.04
CA THR A 591 -4.65 29.79 3.38
C THR A 591 -5.65 30.33 4.39
N LEU A 592 -6.19 31.53 4.13
CA LEU A 592 -7.10 32.21 5.06
C LEU A 592 -6.52 32.35 6.49
N ALA A 593 -5.22 32.64 6.59
CA ALA A 593 -4.44 32.69 7.83
C ALA A 593 -4.93 33.71 8.89
N GLY A 594 -5.88 34.58 8.53
CA GLY A 594 -6.49 35.56 9.44
C GLY A 594 -7.57 34.98 10.36
N ALA A 595 -7.99 33.73 10.15
CA ALA A 595 -8.99 33.08 11.01
C ALA A 595 -8.42 32.76 12.41
N ALA A 596 -9.26 32.84 13.44
CA ALA A 596 -8.85 32.63 14.83
C ALA A 596 -8.70 31.14 15.20
N ALA A 597 -9.24 30.24 14.37
CA ALA A 597 -9.18 28.79 14.53
C ALA A 597 -8.51 28.11 13.34
N LEU A 598 -8.01 26.90 13.57
CA LEU A 598 -7.52 26.00 12.53
C LEU A 598 -8.68 25.12 12.04
N TYR A 599 -8.90 25.08 10.74
CA TYR A 599 -9.95 24.29 10.09
C TYR A 599 -9.34 23.14 9.30
N LEU A 600 -9.75 21.91 9.59
CA LEU A 600 -9.30 20.70 8.91
C LEU A 600 -10.49 19.96 8.26
N PRO A 601 -10.35 19.49 7.01
CA PRO A 601 -11.39 18.71 6.37
C PRO A 601 -11.45 17.29 6.96
N LEU A 602 -12.66 16.76 7.13
CA LEU A 602 -12.89 15.36 7.50
C LEU A 602 -13.01 14.52 6.23
N LEU A 603 -11.90 13.92 5.79
CA LEU A 603 -11.79 13.21 4.52
C LEU A 603 -11.99 11.70 4.68
N ALA A 604 -12.89 11.11 3.89
CA ALA A 604 -13.06 9.66 3.83
C ALA A 604 -13.30 9.20 2.39
N SER A 605 -12.59 8.14 1.97
CA SER A 605 -12.66 7.38 0.69
C SER A 605 -12.55 8.18 -0.62
N ASN A 606 -13.23 9.32 -0.78
CA ASN A 606 -12.92 10.42 -1.72
C ASN A 606 -13.77 11.70 -1.49
N ALA A 607 -14.54 11.79 -0.40
CA ALA A 607 -15.49 12.86 -0.11
C ALA A 607 -15.14 13.56 1.21
N VAL A 608 -15.43 14.87 1.29
CA VAL A 608 -15.38 15.61 2.54
C VAL A 608 -16.71 15.39 3.25
N LEU A 609 -16.66 14.80 4.44
CA LEU A 609 -17.86 14.52 5.25
C LEU A 609 -18.21 15.67 6.19
N GLY A 610 -17.29 16.61 6.39
CA GLY A 610 -17.45 17.76 7.27
C GLY A 610 -16.12 18.45 7.53
N VAL A 611 -16.12 19.36 8.50
CA VAL A 611 -14.95 20.15 8.89
C VAL A 611 -14.83 20.15 10.40
N VAL A 612 -13.61 19.99 10.90
CA VAL A 612 -13.29 20.21 12.32
C VAL A 612 -12.59 21.55 12.47
N ALA A 613 -13.11 22.38 13.37
CA ALA A 613 -12.54 23.67 13.72
C ALA A 613 -11.93 23.58 15.12
N VAL A 614 -10.66 23.96 15.25
CA VAL A 614 -9.87 23.84 16.50
C VAL A 614 -9.26 25.19 16.83
N GLN A 615 -9.71 25.77 17.93
CA GLN A 615 -9.17 27.01 18.49
C GLN A 615 -8.36 26.67 19.76
N PRO A 616 -7.02 26.66 19.68
CA PRO A 616 -6.18 26.35 20.82
C PRO A 616 -6.08 27.50 21.82
N THR A 617 -5.95 27.18 23.11
CA THR A 617 -5.62 28.17 24.14
C THR A 617 -4.17 28.68 23.98
N ASP A 618 -3.26 27.83 23.49
CA ASP A 618 -1.90 28.20 23.09
C ASP A 618 -1.63 27.73 21.66
N ALA A 619 -1.58 28.68 20.72
CA ALA A 619 -1.33 28.40 19.31
C ALA A 619 -0.04 27.60 19.07
N ARG A 620 0.99 27.75 19.92
CA ARG A 620 2.26 27.03 19.74
C ARG A 620 2.14 25.53 19.95
N ARG A 621 1.14 25.05 20.69
CA ARG A 621 0.92 23.62 20.95
C ARG A 621 0.37 22.89 19.72
N VAL A 622 -0.64 23.45 19.06
CA VAL A 622 -1.27 22.83 17.89
C VAL A 622 -0.41 23.00 16.63
N LEU A 623 0.34 24.10 16.54
CA LEU A 623 1.21 24.38 15.39
C LEU A 623 2.54 23.61 15.41
N GLU A 624 2.84 22.86 16.47
CA GLU A 624 3.98 21.95 16.45
C GLU A 624 3.72 20.80 15.46
N PRO A 625 4.62 20.49 14.50
CA PRO A 625 4.33 19.54 13.41
C PRO A 625 3.86 18.16 13.86
N GLN A 626 4.36 17.70 15.02
CA GLN A 626 3.96 16.41 15.58
C GLN A 626 2.55 16.41 16.17
N GLN A 627 2.12 17.54 16.74
CA GLN A 627 0.79 17.74 17.29
C GLN A 627 -0.22 17.98 16.17
N PHE A 628 0.18 18.74 15.15
CA PHE A 628 -0.60 18.93 13.94
C PHE A 628 -0.88 17.60 13.22
N HIS A 629 0.14 16.75 13.02
CA HIS A 629 -0.06 15.44 12.39
C HIS A 629 -0.91 14.48 13.25
N LEU A 630 -0.79 14.55 14.58
CA LEU A 630 -1.69 13.82 15.47
C LEU A 630 -3.13 14.31 15.30
N LEU A 631 -3.34 15.62 15.18
CA LEU A 631 -4.65 16.21 14.95
C LEU A 631 -5.25 15.79 13.60
N GLU A 632 -4.46 15.78 12.52
CA GLU A 632 -4.85 15.23 11.21
C GLU A 632 -5.27 13.77 11.33
N THR A 633 -4.46 12.94 12.02
CA THR A 633 -4.77 11.52 12.21
C THR A 633 -6.10 11.33 12.97
N LEU A 634 -6.37 12.15 13.99
CA LEU A 634 -7.64 12.12 14.73
C LEU A 634 -8.82 12.61 13.89
N ALA A 635 -8.61 13.59 13.01
CA ALA A 635 -9.60 14.05 12.04
C ALA A 635 -9.95 12.93 11.04
N ASP A 636 -8.96 12.22 10.50
CA ASP A 636 -9.16 11.09 9.59
C ASP A 636 -9.91 9.93 10.27
N GLN A 637 -9.54 9.59 11.52
CA GLN A 637 -10.27 8.58 12.30
C GLN A 637 -11.73 8.99 12.57
N THR A 638 -11.97 10.29 12.79
CA THR A 638 -13.32 10.84 12.95
C THR A 638 -14.10 10.74 11.64
N ALA A 639 -13.48 11.10 10.51
CA ALA A 639 -14.09 11.00 9.18
C ALA A 639 -14.51 9.56 8.86
N LEU A 640 -13.62 8.58 9.10
CA LEU A 640 -13.92 7.16 8.90
C LEU A 640 -15.07 6.67 9.80
N ALA A 641 -15.11 7.13 11.05
CA ALA A 641 -16.20 6.78 11.97
C ALA A 641 -17.55 7.37 11.52
N ILE A 642 -17.55 8.60 11.00
CA ILE A 642 -18.73 9.25 10.41
C ILE A 642 -19.20 8.49 9.18
N GLU A 643 -18.30 8.16 8.24
CA GLU A 643 -18.63 7.41 7.02
C GLU A 643 -19.34 6.10 7.37
N ARG A 644 -18.74 5.34 8.29
CA ARG A 644 -19.31 4.08 8.77
C ARG A 644 -20.69 4.26 9.41
N ALA A 645 -20.88 5.30 10.21
CA ALA A 645 -22.17 5.57 10.85
C ALA A 645 -23.26 5.94 9.83
N GLN A 646 -22.94 6.80 8.86
CA GLN A 646 -23.87 7.17 7.78
C GLN A 646 -24.22 5.98 6.88
N LEU A 647 -23.25 5.13 6.56
CA LEU A 647 -23.49 3.90 5.78
C LEU A 647 -24.39 2.92 6.55
N ALA A 648 -24.17 2.75 7.85
CA ALA A 648 -25.03 1.92 8.69
C ALA A 648 -26.47 2.45 8.78
N GLU A 649 -26.64 3.77 8.90
CA GLU A 649 -27.96 4.40 8.95
C GLU A 649 -28.71 4.26 7.62
N ARG A 650 -28.03 4.47 6.48
CA ARG A 650 -28.61 4.26 5.14
C ARG A 650 -29.04 2.80 4.93
N ALA A 651 -28.24 1.84 5.38
CA ALA A 651 -28.56 0.42 5.29
C ALA A 651 -29.82 0.07 6.12
N GLU A 652 -29.93 0.61 7.33
CA GLU A 652 -31.10 0.39 8.19
C GLU A 652 -32.36 1.02 7.59
N GLN A 653 -32.27 2.25 7.06
CA GLN A 653 -33.40 2.91 6.38
C GLN A 653 -33.85 2.13 5.14
N SER A 654 -32.93 1.61 4.34
CA SER A 654 -33.26 0.76 3.19
C SER A 654 -33.93 -0.54 3.62
N ARG A 655 -33.49 -1.15 4.73
CA ARG A 655 -34.14 -2.36 5.29
C ARG A 655 -35.57 -2.06 5.74
N VAL A 656 -35.78 -0.97 6.48
CA VAL A 656 -37.11 -0.56 6.94
C VAL A 656 -38.03 -0.26 5.74
N ARG A 657 -37.54 0.40 4.68
CA ARG A 657 -38.31 0.64 3.45
C ARG A 657 -38.71 -0.65 2.74
N ALA A 658 -37.76 -1.56 2.55
CA ALA A 658 -38.04 -2.86 1.92
C ALA A 658 -39.06 -3.69 2.73
N GLU A 659 -38.96 -3.67 4.06
CA GLU A 659 -39.91 -4.36 4.94
C GLU A 659 -41.30 -3.71 4.90
N THR A 660 -41.38 -2.38 4.84
CA THR A 660 -42.65 -1.65 4.69
C THR A 660 -43.31 -1.95 3.35
N GLU A 661 -42.55 -2.01 2.25
CA GLU A 661 -43.05 -2.39 0.93
C GLU A 661 -43.53 -3.85 0.90
N ARG A 662 -42.79 -4.76 1.54
CA ARG A 662 -43.18 -6.18 1.66
C ARG A 662 -44.48 -6.36 2.43
N LEU A 663 -44.64 -5.66 3.56
CA LEU A 663 -45.88 -5.67 4.34
C LEU A 663 -47.04 -5.07 3.56
N ARG A 664 -46.80 -4.00 2.79
CA ARG A 664 -47.82 -3.38 1.94
C ARG A 664 -48.26 -4.31 0.81
N ALA A 665 -47.34 -5.05 0.19
CA ALA A 665 -47.63 -6.05 -0.82
C ALA A 665 -48.48 -7.20 -0.24
N ALA A 666 -48.10 -7.72 0.94
CA ALA A 666 -48.84 -8.79 1.61
C ALA A 666 -50.27 -8.40 2.04
N LEU A 667 -50.50 -7.13 2.37
CA LEU A 667 -51.84 -6.60 2.72
C LEU A 667 -52.71 -6.27 1.49
N SER A 668 -52.11 -6.19 0.30
CA SER A 668 -52.82 -5.82 -0.93
C SER A 668 -53.24 -7.03 -1.77
N ASP A 669 -52.87 -8.25 -1.38
CA ASP A 669 -53.31 -9.48 -2.04
C ASP A 669 -54.76 -9.83 -1.63
N PRO A 670 -55.69 -10.03 -2.58
CA PRO A 670 -57.06 -10.41 -2.28
C PRO A 670 -57.12 -11.90 -1.86
N VAL A 671 -57.72 -12.16 -0.69
CA VAL A 671 -58.00 -13.50 -0.17
C VAL A 671 -58.96 -14.23 -1.14
N PRO A 672 -58.61 -15.42 -1.69
CA PRO A 672 -59.54 -16.19 -2.52
C PRO A 672 -60.57 -16.92 -1.64
N PRO A 673 -61.78 -17.18 -2.15
CA PRO A 673 -62.86 -17.77 -1.36
C PRO A 673 -62.63 -19.26 -1.12
N SER A 674 -63.02 -19.69 0.08
CA SER A 674 -63.02 -21.07 0.58
C SER A 674 -63.98 -21.99 -0.18
N ALA A 675 -63.52 -23.19 -0.57
CA ALA A 675 -64.39 -24.36 -0.75
C ALA A 675 -63.63 -25.71 -0.69
N ASP A 676 -64.08 -26.55 0.26
CA ASP A 676 -64.19 -28.02 0.30
C ASP A 676 -63.01 -29.01 0.55
N PRO A 677 -63.30 -30.16 1.22
CA PRO A 677 -62.35 -30.99 1.98
C PRO A 677 -61.72 -32.15 1.14
N PRO A 678 -60.71 -32.89 1.66
CA PRO A 678 -59.72 -33.56 0.81
C PRO A 678 -60.19 -34.91 0.28
N ARG A 679 -59.91 -35.17 -1.00
CA ARG A 679 -59.91 -36.51 -1.62
C ARG A 679 -58.48 -36.98 -1.89
N PRO A 680 -58.25 -38.31 -1.95
CA PRO A 680 -56.97 -38.92 -1.64
C PRO A 680 -55.94 -38.79 -2.76
N VAL A 681 -54.68 -38.74 -2.32
CA VAL A 681 -53.46 -38.56 -3.10
C VAL A 681 -53.28 -39.66 -4.14
N GLU A 682 -53.38 -39.30 -5.42
CA GLU A 682 -52.76 -40.03 -6.53
C GLU A 682 -51.44 -39.34 -6.90
N ARG A 683 -50.35 -40.11 -6.89
CA ARG A 683 -49.02 -39.67 -7.33
C ARG A 683 -48.95 -39.71 -8.87
N PRO A 684 -48.56 -38.63 -9.56
CA PRO A 684 -48.02 -38.70 -10.91
C PRO A 684 -46.48 -38.75 -10.89
N PRO A 685 -45.86 -39.09 -12.04
CA PRO A 685 -44.60 -39.84 -12.08
C PRO A 685 -43.34 -38.97 -12.03
N VAL A 686 -42.23 -39.64 -11.74
CA VAL A 686 -40.86 -39.12 -11.81
C VAL A 686 -40.58 -38.62 -13.22
N VAL A 687 -40.43 -37.30 -13.36
CA VAL A 687 -39.82 -36.67 -14.54
C VAL A 687 -38.35 -36.43 -14.22
N SER A 688 -37.46 -37.06 -14.99
CA SER A 688 -36.04 -36.69 -15.05
C SER A 688 -35.89 -35.35 -15.76
N PRO A 689 -35.05 -34.40 -15.29
CA PRO A 689 -34.70 -33.25 -16.10
C PRO A 689 -33.56 -33.60 -17.05
N VAL A 690 -33.86 -33.41 -18.33
CA VAL A 690 -32.91 -33.22 -19.43
C VAL A 690 -32.11 -31.94 -19.16
N ALA A 691 -30.83 -31.98 -19.54
CA ALA A 691 -29.88 -30.88 -19.44
C ALA A 691 -30.27 -29.68 -20.32
N GLY A 692 -30.41 -28.52 -19.70
CA GLY A 692 -30.56 -27.22 -20.34
C GLY A 692 -30.50 -26.14 -19.26
N ASP A 693 -29.50 -25.26 -19.36
CA ASP A 693 -29.12 -24.20 -18.41
C ASP A 693 -29.00 -24.63 -16.94
N MET A 694 -27.78 -24.82 -16.44
CA MET A 694 -27.54 -24.93 -14.99
C MET A 694 -27.80 -23.57 -14.35
N PRO A 695 -28.90 -23.37 -13.61
CA PRO A 695 -29.02 -22.23 -12.71
C PRO A 695 -27.97 -22.47 -11.60
N ARG A 696 -27.46 -21.40 -10.99
CA ARG A 696 -26.71 -21.54 -9.74
C ARG A 696 -27.52 -22.43 -8.80
N LEU A 697 -26.91 -23.50 -8.28
CA LEU A 697 -27.50 -24.25 -7.16
C LEU A 697 -27.91 -23.22 -6.11
N PRO A 698 -29.20 -23.14 -5.73
CA PRO A 698 -29.64 -22.12 -4.81
C PRO A 698 -28.85 -22.27 -3.52
N THR A 699 -28.36 -21.15 -3.01
CA THR A 699 -27.65 -21.13 -1.74
C THR A 699 -28.63 -21.65 -0.68
N TYR A 700 -28.18 -22.39 0.33
CA TYR A 700 -29.09 -22.93 1.36
C TYR A 700 -29.98 -21.85 2.00
N LEU A 701 -29.51 -20.60 2.03
CA LEU A 701 -30.29 -19.43 2.44
C LEU A 701 -31.47 -19.11 1.50
N GLU A 702 -31.31 -19.27 0.19
CA GLU A 702 -32.39 -19.08 -0.80
C GLU A 702 -33.45 -20.17 -0.63
N LEU A 703 -33.04 -21.43 -0.41
CA LEU A 703 -33.95 -22.51 -0.06
C LEU A 703 -34.72 -22.23 1.25
N LEU A 704 -34.07 -21.66 2.27
CA LEU A 704 -34.70 -21.30 3.54
C LEU A 704 -35.66 -20.12 3.45
N ILE A 705 -35.44 -19.22 2.47
CA ILE A 705 -36.32 -18.09 2.16
C ILE A 705 -37.59 -18.57 1.46
N ASP A 706 -37.45 -19.53 0.54
CA ASP A 706 -38.56 -20.12 -0.19
C ASP A 706 -39.38 -21.11 0.66
N ASP A 707 -38.74 -21.87 1.55
CA ASP A 707 -39.41 -22.73 2.52
C ASP A 707 -38.76 -22.63 3.93
N PRO A 708 -39.34 -21.85 4.85
CA PRO A 708 -38.81 -21.66 6.20
C PRO A 708 -38.95 -22.88 7.11
N THR A 709 -39.53 -23.99 6.64
CA THR A 709 -39.57 -25.26 7.38
C THR A 709 -38.29 -26.09 7.20
N LEU A 710 -37.42 -25.69 6.28
CA LEU A 710 -36.15 -26.37 5.95
C LEU A 710 -35.03 -26.11 6.96
N VAL A 711 -35.35 -25.90 8.23
CA VAL A 711 -34.36 -25.62 9.29
C VAL A 711 -34.04 -26.89 10.09
N PRO A 712 -32.79 -27.13 10.52
CA PRO A 712 -32.45 -28.34 11.27
C PRO A 712 -33.25 -28.43 12.58
N ILE A 713 -33.64 -29.66 12.93
CA ILE A 713 -34.37 -29.96 14.16
C ILE A 713 -33.43 -30.72 15.11
N VAL A 714 -33.30 -30.19 16.34
CA VAL A 714 -32.55 -30.83 17.42
C VAL A 714 -33.49 -30.97 18.61
N GLU A 715 -33.57 -32.18 19.18
CA GLU A 715 -34.45 -32.50 20.33
C GLU A 715 -35.93 -32.12 20.12
N GLY A 716 -36.42 -32.18 18.87
CA GLY A 716 -37.80 -31.86 18.51
C GLY A 716 -38.10 -30.38 18.32
N TYR A 717 -37.12 -29.49 18.45
CA TYR A 717 -37.26 -28.05 18.20
C TYR A 717 -36.54 -27.62 16.92
N ALA A 718 -37.24 -26.86 16.07
CA ALA A 718 -36.64 -26.21 14.93
C ALA A 718 -35.67 -25.11 15.41
N LEU A 719 -34.43 -25.18 14.97
CA LEU A 719 -33.44 -24.17 15.34
C LEU A 719 -33.75 -22.83 14.65
N ARG A 720 -33.31 -21.71 15.24
CA ARG A 720 -33.46 -20.38 14.65
C ARG A 720 -32.18 -19.98 13.93
N PHE A 721 -32.26 -19.63 12.65
CA PHE A 721 -31.09 -19.13 11.92
C PHE A 721 -30.58 -17.81 12.52
N VAL A 722 -29.27 -17.68 12.69
CA VAL A 722 -28.61 -16.49 13.26
C VAL A 722 -27.79 -15.75 12.23
N THR A 723 -26.80 -16.40 11.60
CA THR A 723 -25.92 -15.74 10.62
C THR A 723 -25.16 -16.74 9.75
N MET A 724 -24.59 -16.24 8.65
CA MET A 724 -23.70 -16.98 7.75
C MET A 724 -22.33 -16.31 7.75
N MET A 725 -21.26 -17.09 7.91
CA MET A 725 -19.88 -16.61 7.90
C MET A 725 -19.13 -17.21 6.71
N ASN A 726 -18.41 -16.36 5.98
CA ASN A 726 -17.38 -16.78 5.04
C ASN A 726 -16.07 -16.91 5.81
N SER A 727 -15.65 -18.15 6.08
CA SER A 727 -14.37 -18.42 6.73
C SER A 727 -13.24 -18.30 5.71
N SER A 728 -12.42 -17.25 5.81
CA SER A 728 -11.18 -17.10 5.03
C SER A 728 -10.01 -17.91 5.60
N PHE A 729 -10.21 -18.68 6.69
CA PHE A 729 -9.15 -19.36 7.43
C PHE A 729 -9.29 -20.89 7.55
N VAL A 730 -10.42 -21.44 7.10
CA VAL A 730 -10.70 -22.88 7.03
C VAL A 730 -11.46 -23.07 5.72
N ASP A 731 -10.97 -23.94 4.83
CA ASP A 731 -11.50 -24.37 3.53
C ASP A 731 -12.72 -23.63 2.97
N ALA A 732 -12.68 -23.21 1.70
CA ALA A 732 -13.67 -22.40 0.97
C ALA A 732 -15.13 -22.96 0.96
N GLN A 733 -15.74 -23.09 2.12
CA GLN A 733 -17.08 -23.59 2.37
C GLN A 733 -17.79 -22.64 3.33
N GLN A 734 -19.02 -22.28 2.99
CA GLN A 734 -19.87 -21.41 3.81
C GLN A 734 -20.29 -22.13 5.10
N ILE A 735 -20.27 -21.39 6.21
CA ILE A 735 -20.67 -21.88 7.53
C ILE A 735 -21.94 -21.14 7.98
N TYR A 736 -22.94 -21.89 8.42
CA TYR A 736 -24.22 -21.38 8.91
C TYR A 736 -24.37 -21.63 10.41
N MET A 737 -24.89 -20.66 11.13
CA MET A 737 -25.06 -20.74 12.58
C MET A 737 -26.54 -20.59 12.97
N PHE A 738 -27.00 -21.48 13.84
CA PHE A 738 -28.38 -21.57 14.32
C PHE A 738 -28.43 -21.58 15.85
N GLN A 739 -29.53 -21.14 16.44
CA GLN A 739 -29.73 -21.07 17.88
C GLN A 739 -30.96 -21.90 18.28
N HIS A 740 -30.82 -22.72 19.33
CA HIS A 740 -31.96 -23.45 19.88
C HIS A 740 -32.90 -22.49 20.62
N PRO A 741 -34.20 -22.44 20.27
CA PRO A 741 -35.12 -21.42 20.78
C PRO A 741 -35.39 -21.54 22.29
N GLY A 742 -35.29 -22.75 22.86
CA GLY A 742 -35.53 -22.98 24.28
C GLY A 742 -34.30 -22.83 25.19
N THR A 743 -33.10 -23.13 24.69
CA THR A 743 -31.87 -23.21 25.51
C THR A 743 -30.85 -22.15 25.15
N GLY A 744 -31.00 -21.48 24.00
CA GLY A 744 -30.06 -20.48 23.49
C GLY A 744 -28.75 -21.06 22.96
N ALA A 745 -28.58 -22.38 22.96
CA ALA A 745 -27.37 -23.06 22.49
C ALA A 745 -27.16 -22.82 20.99
N MET A 746 -25.91 -22.57 20.61
CA MET A 746 -25.52 -22.27 19.22
C MET A 746 -25.00 -23.52 18.52
N TYR A 747 -25.53 -23.78 17.33
CA TYR A 747 -25.19 -24.91 16.47
C TYR A 747 -24.63 -24.38 15.15
N THR A 748 -23.56 -24.98 14.65
CA THR A 748 -22.86 -24.52 13.45
C THR A 748 -22.79 -25.66 12.44
N TYR A 749 -23.16 -25.41 11.19
CA TYR A 749 -23.19 -26.42 10.13
C TYR A 749 -22.49 -25.91 8.87
N ARG A 750 -21.80 -26.80 8.16
CA ARG A 750 -21.26 -26.47 6.83
C ARG A 750 -22.35 -26.56 5.77
N ALA A 751 -22.23 -25.74 4.72
CA ALA A 751 -23.18 -25.72 3.59
C ALA A 751 -23.41 -27.10 2.97
N ALA A 752 -22.33 -27.89 2.80
CA ALA A 752 -22.40 -29.23 2.23
C ALA A 752 -23.14 -30.24 3.12
N GLU A 753 -23.12 -30.05 4.44
CA GLU A 753 -23.77 -30.93 5.41
C GLU A 753 -25.27 -30.61 5.54
N LEU A 754 -25.66 -29.34 5.33
CA LEU A 754 -27.05 -28.89 5.33
C LEU A 754 -27.87 -29.45 4.16
N GLY A 755 -27.26 -29.65 2.99
CA GLY A 755 -27.93 -30.29 1.85
C GLY A 755 -28.36 -31.73 2.12
N ALA A 756 -27.62 -32.45 2.97
CA ALA A 756 -27.95 -33.81 3.42
C ALA A 756 -28.92 -33.83 4.61
N ALA A 757 -29.24 -32.66 5.18
CA ALA A 757 -29.93 -32.50 6.46
C ALA A 757 -31.45 -32.26 6.38
N ILE A 758 -31.95 -32.00 5.18
CA ILE A 758 -33.34 -31.61 4.95
C ILE A 758 -34.28 -32.75 5.40
N GLY A 759 -35.07 -32.51 6.45
CA GLY A 759 -36.10 -33.43 6.95
C GLY A 759 -35.62 -34.55 7.89
N ARG A 760 -34.40 -34.50 8.44
CA ARG A 760 -33.89 -35.49 9.43
C ARG A 760 -33.46 -34.83 10.74
N ALA A 761 -33.63 -35.55 11.86
CA ALA A 761 -33.12 -35.13 13.16
C ALA A 761 -31.60 -35.37 13.25
N PHE A 762 -30.84 -34.33 13.61
CA PHE A 762 -29.39 -34.42 13.76
C PHE A 762 -29.02 -34.78 15.20
N ALA A 763 -28.05 -35.69 15.35
CA ALA A 763 -27.30 -35.81 16.59
C ALA A 763 -26.35 -34.60 16.73
N PRO A 764 -26.02 -34.16 17.94
CA PRO A 764 -25.09 -33.06 18.15
C PRO A 764 -23.67 -33.48 17.71
N THR A 765 -23.28 -33.16 16.47
CA THR A 765 -21.95 -33.44 15.94
C THR A 765 -21.03 -32.22 16.06
N ASP A 766 -19.90 -32.44 16.75
CA ASP A 766 -18.65 -31.72 16.93
C ASP A 766 -18.58 -30.19 16.66
N PHE A 767 -18.48 -29.44 17.76
CA PHE A 767 -18.31 -28.00 17.85
C PHE A 767 -17.05 -27.48 17.11
N ILE A 768 -17.22 -26.46 16.26
CA ILE A 768 -16.14 -25.51 15.95
C ILE A 768 -16.33 -24.30 16.90
N PRO A 769 -15.45 -24.08 17.89
CA PRO A 769 -15.64 -23.00 18.85
C PRO A 769 -15.46 -21.62 18.19
N PRO A 770 -16.17 -20.58 18.68
CA PRO A 770 -16.25 -19.26 18.04
C PRO A 770 -14.96 -18.42 18.13
N HIS A 771 -13.88 -18.94 18.70
CA HIS A 771 -12.62 -18.21 18.90
C HIS A 771 -11.38 -19.05 18.54
N PRO A 772 -10.46 -18.55 17.67
CA PRO A 772 -9.32 -19.33 17.16
C PRO A 772 -8.30 -19.78 18.22
N ALA A 773 -8.28 -19.15 19.40
CA ALA A 773 -7.38 -19.50 20.50
C ALA A 773 -7.73 -20.84 21.18
N HIS A 774 -8.99 -21.27 21.12
CA HIS A 774 -9.42 -22.54 21.71
C HIS A 774 -9.15 -23.74 20.79
N TYR A 775 -9.02 -23.50 19.48
CA TYR A 775 -8.66 -24.51 18.48
C TYR A 775 -7.26 -25.11 18.72
N VAL A 776 -6.33 -24.32 19.28
CA VAL A 776 -4.96 -24.76 19.59
C VAL A 776 -4.89 -25.61 20.86
N GLN A 777 -5.83 -25.44 21.80
CA GLN A 777 -5.85 -26.22 23.05
C GLN A 777 -6.53 -27.59 22.89
N GLU A 778 -7.55 -27.71 22.06
CA GLU A 778 -8.24 -28.99 21.82
C GLU A 778 -7.40 -29.98 21.00
N ARG A 779 -6.61 -29.51 20.03
CA ARG A 779 -5.69 -30.39 19.28
C ARG A 779 -4.56 -31.00 20.13
N ARG A 780 -4.28 -30.45 21.32
CA ARG A 780 -3.34 -31.05 22.29
C ARG A 780 -3.98 -32.15 23.15
N ARG A 781 -5.31 -32.26 23.20
CA ARG A 781 -6.03 -33.27 24.00
C ARG A 781 -6.52 -34.47 23.18
N SER A 782 -6.52 -34.38 21.85
CA SER A 782 -7.09 -35.40 20.95
C SER A 782 -6.06 -36.12 20.06
N GLN A 783 -4.83 -36.34 20.54
CA GLN A 783 -3.98 -37.41 20.02
C GLN A 783 -4.00 -38.61 20.99
N PRO A 784 -4.62 -39.73 20.61
CA PRO A 784 -4.27 -41.04 21.18
C PRO A 784 -2.90 -41.45 20.61
N GLY A 785 -2.07 -42.06 21.45
CA GLY A 785 -0.72 -42.47 21.09
C GLY A 785 -0.67 -43.44 19.90
N ALA A 786 0.32 -43.21 19.05
CA ALA A 786 1.10 -44.20 18.33
C ALA A 786 2.45 -43.56 17.98
#